data_AF-A0AAN6LUG7-F1
#
_entry.id   AF-A0AAN6LUG7-F1
#
_cell.length_a   1.000
_cell.length_b   1.000
_cell.length_c   1.000
_cell.angle_alpha   90.00
_cell.angle_beta   90.00
_cell.angle_gamma   90.00
#
_symmetry.space_group_name_H-M   'P 1'
#
loop_
_entity.id
_entity.type
_entity.pdbx_description
1 polymer ?
#
loop_
_entity_poly.entity_id
_entity_poly.type
_entity_poly.pdbx_seq_one_letter_code
_entity_poly.pdbx_strand_id
1 'polypeptide(L)'
;MHFDPHNVLAGLQEHDWNARCITKLSSASASNFSHGTIHFVGAEGRRMSDFTNGTWGITIGDCYQYCNAEEVPSNTHAYQRYPVPQYFDFRVFAAAFTNFLLPFLALTAQLPYEASTPWDNLLSLCLAVGSPALATYSLTLTILNRYSLRTRWHSLHQTALSRAVHDKYSDFSNRIKAIQYLLQEAQQVPLRASQERGWLSSLIVGPKNQAWWRNVQRRLSRTRRGVTFSLVAQIGAAGVAWMFTVSNGFIEGKGDRLVANQLGSGTLWLWLIPVIMGWITVGTQVGSDSIDEALRADVAYRAKEPPIGSDPATEKADQRAIVVRSGLAVQLHRRQTNYAAFEAPPVTNLELPGWLGADIMGDEKKEGPIFNYARVFTWWQLAQTIETALTNILNNIAMGQTCKPVGEKVVVRWNHEGRPEENLAGDSYTTAQYCGLDLTQGQILAYPEWKEITTHVWKRIFIASFVAIFVQWGTTGPAIVIAFHTPTEGVGCRTAGYLLYGGLATLVWLLLQASMMFSHAVMLRYQCEHRQAPSMDFRRPSVSSPTLPTSTPQGYERTFSHSILCGLAVITRLLGKTIAIANTIWLLLTALLQYTGVYDRCYCRGNQTGLGLDRGWLVLFKTADELGDYTTSPWAGGVAMSIVVCVFSYLFFWLGSRRSPKEV
;
A
#
# COMPACT_ATOMS: atom_id res chain seq x y z
N MET A 1 4.57 5.38 -61.29
CA MET A 1 3.66 4.23 -61.13
C MET A 1 2.52 4.69 -60.25
N HIS A 2 1.31 4.83 -60.80
CA HIS A 2 0.12 5.06 -59.98
C HIS A 2 -0.17 3.78 -59.20
N PHE A 3 -0.08 3.85 -57.87
CA PHE A 3 -0.46 2.75 -56.98
C PHE A 3 -1.99 2.70 -56.95
N ASP A 4 -2.58 1.55 -57.30
CA ASP A 4 -4.04 1.36 -57.36
C ASP A 4 -4.57 0.95 -55.97
N PRO A 5 -5.45 1.74 -55.33
CA PRO A 5 -6.07 1.39 -54.06
C PRO A 5 -6.86 0.06 -54.08
N HIS A 6 -7.27 -0.42 -55.26
CA HIS A 6 -7.91 -1.73 -55.41
C HIS A 6 -7.00 -2.92 -55.06
N ASN A 7 -5.67 -2.79 -55.19
CA ASN A 7 -4.74 -3.83 -54.78
C ASN A 7 -4.61 -3.95 -53.25
N VAL A 8 -4.86 -2.85 -52.52
CA VAL A 8 -4.88 -2.85 -51.04
C VAL A 8 -6.19 -3.46 -50.51
N LEU A 9 -7.30 -3.22 -51.19
CA LEU A 9 -8.61 -3.80 -50.87
C LEU A 9 -8.63 -5.33 -50.99
N ALA A 10 -7.86 -5.91 -51.91
CA ALA A 10 -7.79 -7.36 -52.12
C ALA A 10 -7.24 -8.15 -50.90
N GLY A 11 -6.54 -7.47 -49.98
CA GLY A 11 -5.98 -8.07 -48.76
C GLY A 11 -6.76 -7.77 -47.47
N LEU A 12 -7.81 -6.95 -47.51
CA LEU A 12 -8.59 -6.55 -46.34
C LEU A 12 -9.94 -7.27 -46.31
N GLN A 13 -10.34 -7.78 -45.14
CA GLN A 13 -11.66 -8.40 -45.00
C GLN A 13 -12.77 -7.37 -45.21
N GLU A 14 -13.81 -7.73 -45.98
CA GLU A 14 -14.92 -6.85 -46.40
C GLU A 14 -15.72 -6.25 -45.22
N HIS A 15 -15.58 -6.83 -44.02
CA HIS A 15 -16.23 -6.35 -42.80
C HIS A 15 -15.38 -5.38 -41.98
N ASP A 16 -14.09 -5.23 -42.28
CA ASP A 16 -13.19 -4.33 -41.57
C ASP A 16 -13.52 -2.85 -41.85
N TRP A 17 -13.42 -2.02 -40.81
CA TRP A 17 -13.66 -0.58 -40.92
C TRP A 17 -12.69 0.07 -41.92
N ASN A 18 -11.43 -0.39 -41.98
CA ASN A 18 -10.45 0.13 -42.93
C ASN A 18 -10.90 -0.14 -44.37
N ALA A 19 -11.35 -1.37 -44.68
CA ALA A 19 -11.83 -1.74 -46.02
C ALA A 19 -13.02 -0.87 -46.46
N ARG A 20 -13.97 -0.63 -45.55
CA ARG A 20 -15.15 0.20 -45.82
C ARG A 20 -14.79 1.68 -46.00
N CYS A 21 -13.90 2.21 -45.16
CA CYS A 21 -13.39 3.58 -45.28
C CYS A 21 -12.66 3.76 -46.62
N ILE A 22 -11.80 2.82 -47.01
CA ILE A 22 -11.12 2.83 -48.31
C ILE A 22 -12.14 2.75 -49.46
N THR A 23 -13.19 1.95 -49.34
CA THR A 23 -14.27 1.85 -50.34
C THR A 23 -15.04 3.17 -50.48
N LYS A 24 -15.30 3.88 -49.37
CA LYS A 24 -15.93 5.20 -49.42
C LYS A 24 -15.01 6.24 -50.05
N LEU A 25 -13.75 6.25 -49.65
CA LEU A 25 -12.71 7.10 -50.25
C LEU A 25 -12.59 6.85 -51.75
N SER A 26 -12.60 5.58 -52.20
CA SER A 26 -12.51 5.24 -53.63
C SER A 26 -13.78 5.63 -54.38
N SER A 27 -14.96 5.48 -53.78
CA SER A 27 -16.24 5.89 -54.38
C SER A 27 -16.38 7.41 -54.53
N ALA A 28 -15.80 8.19 -53.61
CA ALA A 28 -15.69 9.64 -53.72
C ALA A 28 -14.62 10.08 -54.74
N SER A 29 -13.84 9.13 -55.29
CA SER A 29 -12.63 9.40 -56.06
C SER A 29 -12.72 9.23 -57.57
N ALA A 30 -13.92 9.10 -58.15
CA ALA A 30 -14.09 9.05 -59.60
C ALA A 30 -13.56 10.29 -60.37
N SER A 31 -13.11 11.35 -59.68
CA SER A 31 -12.46 12.53 -60.29
C SER A 31 -11.34 13.22 -59.47
N ASN A 32 -10.94 12.72 -58.30
CA ASN A 32 -10.32 13.58 -57.27
C ASN A 32 -8.92 13.19 -56.74
N PHE A 33 -8.33 12.06 -57.14
CA PHE A 33 -6.97 11.69 -56.68
C PHE A 33 -5.86 12.63 -57.19
N SER A 34 -6.13 13.40 -58.25
CA SER A 34 -5.16 14.30 -58.90
C SER A 34 -5.31 15.79 -58.52
N HIS A 35 -6.34 16.18 -57.76
CA HIS A 35 -6.65 17.58 -57.45
C HIS A 35 -6.46 18.00 -55.97
N GLY A 36 -5.90 17.14 -55.12
CA GLY A 36 -5.44 17.54 -53.77
C GLY A 36 -6.52 17.68 -52.70
N THR A 37 -7.68 17.00 -52.84
CA THR A 37 -8.77 17.05 -51.84
C THR A 37 -8.62 16.06 -50.69
N ILE A 38 -7.83 14.99 -50.84
CA ILE A 38 -7.52 14.03 -49.77
C ILE A 38 -6.06 14.23 -49.36
N HIS A 39 -5.79 14.35 -48.07
CA HIS A 39 -4.47 14.62 -47.54
C HIS A 39 -3.81 13.34 -47.06
N PHE A 40 -2.90 12.80 -47.86
CA PHE A 40 -2.14 11.59 -47.53
C PHE A 40 -1.02 11.86 -46.53
N VAL A 41 -0.69 10.85 -45.73
CA VAL A 41 0.42 10.90 -44.77
C VAL A 41 1.33 9.66 -44.86
N GLY A 42 2.60 9.85 -44.54
CA GLY A 42 3.60 8.78 -44.40
C GLY A 42 3.64 8.17 -42.99
N ALA A 43 4.64 7.32 -42.73
CA ALA A 43 4.79 6.55 -41.49
C ALA A 43 4.82 7.40 -40.20
N GLU A 44 5.39 8.60 -40.27
CA GLU A 44 5.49 9.53 -39.13
C GLU A 44 4.30 10.53 -39.07
N GLY A 45 3.25 10.33 -39.87
CA GLY A 45 2.11 11.25 -39.94
C GLY A 45 2.38 12.56 -40.68
N ARG A 46 3.52 12.69 -41.38
CA ARG A 46 3.83 13.87 -42.21
C ARG A 46 3.06 13.82 -43.53
N ARG A 47 2.53 14.97 -43.96
CA ARG A 47 1.78 15.10 -45.22
C ARG A 47 2.65 14.74 -46.42
N MET A 48 2.02 14.07 -47.39
CA MET A 48 2.63 13.68 -48.66
C MET A 48 1.92 14.41 -49.81
N SER A 49 2.67 14.80 -50.84
CA SER A 49 2.11 15.39 -52.07
C SER A 49 1.43 14.36 -52.95
N ASP A 50 1.97 13.13 -52.97
CA ASP A 50 1.58 12.08 -53.90
C ASP A 50 1.35 10.75 -53.19
N PHE A 51 0.43 9.95 -53.76
CA PHE A 51 0.16 8.59 -53.30
C PHE A 51 1.26 7.65 -53.79
N THR A 52 2.03 7.06 -52.87
CA THR A 52 3.17 6.18 -53.16
C THR A 52 3.17 4.97 -52.22
N ASN A 53 4.09 4.02 -52.41
CA ASN A 53 4.29 2.91 -51.47
C ASN A 53 4.69 3.40 -50.05
N GLY A 54 5.16 4.64 -49.93
CA GLY A 54 5.44 5.28 -48.64
C GLY A 54 4.21 5.84 -47.94
N THR A 55 3.02 5.77 -48.55
CA THR A 55 1.78 6.28 -47.96
C THR A 55 1.23 5.28 -46.95
N TRP A 56 0.99 5.75 -45.72
CA TRP A 56 0.46 4.93 -44.63
C TRP A 56 -1.02 5.21 -44.39
N GLY A 57 -1.46 6.44 -44.62
CA GLY A 57 -2.71 6.91 -44.07
C GLY A 57 -3.25 8.20 -44.66
N ILE A 58 -4.28 8.72 -43.99
CA ILE A 58 -4.90 10.01 -44.28
C ILE A 58 -4.94 10.89 -43.03
N THR A 59 -5.18 12.19 -43.22
CA THR A 59 -5.42 13.10 -42.09
C THR A 59 -6.75 12.81 -41.40
N ILE A 60 -6.87 13.20 -40.14
CA ILE A 60 -8.10 13.02 -39.38
C ILE A 60 -9.27 13.87 -39.91
N GLY A 61 -8.99 15.01 -40.55
CA GLY A 61 -10.01 15.82 -41.23
C GLY A 61 -10.72 15.01 -42.32
N ASP A 62 -9.93 14.33 -43.15
CA ASP A 62 -10.46 13.44 -44.18
C ASP A 62 -11.20 12.23 -43.56
N CYS A 63 -10.75 11.72 -42.40
CA CYS A 63 -11.48 10.67 -41.68
C CYS A 63 -12.89 11.09 -41.28
N TYR A 64 -13.06 12.31 -40.75
CA TYR A 64 -14.38 12.81 -40.37
C TYR A 64 -15.28 13.05 -41.58
N GLN A 65 -14.69 13.41 -42.72
CA GLN A 65 -15.40 13.74 -43.95
C GLN A 65 -15.82 12.54 -44.79
N TYR A 66 -15.12 11.40 -44.67
CA TYR A 66 -15.35 10.24 -45.56
C TYR A 66 -15.55 8.91 -44.81
N CYS A 67 -15.15 8.85 -43.53
CA CYS A 67 -15.06 7.61 -42.77
C CYS A 67 -15.71 7.70 -41.38
N ASN A 68 -16.56 8.71 -41.15
CA ASN A 68 -17.27 8.82 -39.89
C ASN A 68 -18.37 7.74 -39.75
N ALA A 69 -18.93 7.60 -38.55
CA ALA A 69 -19.94 6.58 -38.25
C ALA A 69 -21.27 6.76 -39.01
N GLU A 70 -21.59 7.97 -39.46
CA GLU A 70 -22.78 8.25 -40.27
C GLU A 70 -22.59 7.84 -41.75
N GLU A 71 -21.35 7.89 -42.25
CA GLU A 71 -21.04 7.66 -43.66
C GLU A 71 -20.62 6.23 -44.00
N VAL A 72 -20.21 5.46 -42.98
CA VAL A 72 -19.84 4.03 -43.10
C VAL A 72 -20.74 3.17 -42.20
N PRO A 73 -21.99 2.88 -42.57
CA PRO A 73 -22.87 2.01 -41.77
C PRO A 73 -22.36 0.57 -41.73
N SER A 74 -22.45 -0.09 -40.58
CA SER A 74 -22.25 -1.54 -40.47
C SER A 74 -23.43 -2.29 -41.12
N ASN A 75 -23.20 -3.49 -41.67
CA ASN A 75 -24.19 -4.24 -42.46
C ASN A 75 -25.27 -4.92 -41.61
N THR A 76 -25.71 -4.31 -40.51
CA THR A 76 -26.81 -4.83 -39.69
C THR A 76 -28.07 -4.02 -39.96
N HIS A 77 -28.92 -4.57 -40.83
CA HIS A 77 -30.33 -4.26 -41.07
C HIS A 77 -30.81 -2.82 -40.84
N ALA A 78 -31.17 -2.18 -41.95
CA ALA A 78 -31.65 -0.80 -42.11
C ALA A 78 -32.98 -0.44 -41.41
N TYR A 79 -33.26 -0.89 -40.20
CA TYR A 79 -34.53 -0.58 -39.54
C TYR A 79 -34.48 -0.53 -38.00
N GLN A 80 -33.65 0.35 -37.40
CA GLN A 80 -33.97 0.81 -36.04
C GLN A 80 -33.41 2.19 -35.72
N ARG A 81 -34.33 3.11 -35.39
CA ARG A 81 -34.11 4.53 -35.07
C ARG A 81 -33.84 4.70 -33.57
N TYR A 82 -32.65 4.30 -33.08
CA TYR A 82 -32.12 4.67 -31.77
C TYR A 82 -30.58 4.78 -31.80
N PRO A 83 -29.96 5.76 -31.12
CA PRO A 83 -28.52 6.00 -31.17
C PRO A 83 -27.80 5.04 -30.20
N VAL A 84 -27.56 3.81 -30.64
CA VAL A 84 -26.67 2.86 -29.95
C VAL A 84 -25.30 2.89 -30.66
N PRO A 85 -24.15 2.80 -29.96
CA PRO A 85 -22.84 2.84 -30.63
C PRO A 85 -22.71 1.70 -31.65
N GLN A 86 -22.55 2.05 -32.93
CA GLN A 86 -22.54 1.14 -34.08
C GLN A 86 -21.30 0.22 -34.19
N TYR A 87 -20.63 -0.11 -33.08
CA TYR A 87 -19.33 -0.81 -33.06
C TYR A 87 -19.18 -1.88 -31.97
N PHE A 88 -20.25 -2.24 -31.26
CA PHE A 88 -20.16 -3.27 -30.21
C PHE A 88 -20.29 -4.69 -30.78
N ASP A 89 -19.17 -5.39 -30.93
CA ASP A 89 -19.16 -6.82 -31.16
C ASP A 89 -19.07 -7.57 -29.83
N PHE A 90 -20.18 -8.22 -29.43
CA PHE A 90 -20.24 -8.97 -28.18
C PHE A 90 -19.25 -10.15 -28.16
N ARG A 91 -18.95 -10.79 -29.29
CA ARG A 91 -18.00 -11.91 -29.35
C ARG A 91 -16.59 -11.44 -29.07
N VAL A 92 -16.18 -10.34 -29.70
CA VAL A 92 -14.86 -9.72 -29.48
C VAL A 92 -14.75 -9.20 -28.05
N PHE A 93 -15.79 -8.52 -27.56
CA PHE A 93 -15.86 -8.05 -26.18
C PHE A 93 -15.75 -9.20 -25.18
N ALA A 94 -16.57 -10.24 -25.33
CA ALA A 94 -16.60 -11.37 -24.40
C ALA A 94 -15.25 -12.09 -24.39
N ALA A 95 -14.67 -12.38 -25.57
CA ALA A 95 -13.36 -12.98 -25.67
C ALA A 95 -12.27 -12.12 -25.01
N ALA A 96 -12.26 -10.81 -25.25
CA ALA A 96 -11.27 -9.92 -24.64
C ALA A 96 -11.45 -9.79 -23.12
N PHE A 97 -12.69 -9.70 -22.66
CA PHE A 97 -13.00 -9.62 -21.24
C PHE A 97 -12.59 -10.91 -20.50
N THR A 98 -12.99 -12.08 -21.00
CA THR A 98 -12.75 -13.37 -20.31
C THR A 98 -11.29 -13.79 -20.36
N ASN A 99 -10.61 -13.54 -21.49
CA ASN A 99 -9.24 -14.02 -21.68
C ASN A 99 -8.21 -13.07 -21.07
N PHE A 100 -8.52 -11.78 -20.90
CA PHE A 100 -7.54 -10.80 -20.42
C PHE A 100 -7.97 -10.14 -19.11
N LEU A 101 -9.09 -9.42 -19.08
CA LEU A 101 -9.43 -8.61 -17.91
C LEU A 101 -9.88 -9.44 -16.70
N LEU A 102 -10.69 -10.48 -16.92
CA LEU A 102 -11.28 -11.28 -15.85
C LEU A 102 -10.23 -11.97 -14.95
N PRO A 103 -9.14 -12.57 -15.47
CA PRO A 103 -8.04 -13.08 -14.64
C PRO A 103 -7.43 -12.03 -13.71
N PHE A 104 -7.21 -10.80 -14.19
CA PHE A 104 -6.65 -9.72 -13.38
C PHE A 104 -7.64 -9.20 -12.34
N LEU A 105 -8.93 -9.11 -12.68
CA LEU A 105 -9.98 -8.79 -11.71
C LEU A 105 -10.05 -9.85 -10.61
N ALA A 106 -9.96 -11.14 -10.96
CA ALA A 106 -9.91 -12.23 -9.99
C ALA A 106 -8.69 -12.13 -9.07
N LEU A 107 -7.52 -11.73 -9.60
CA LEU A 107 -6.33 -11.50 -8.79
C LEU A 107 -6.47 -10.36 -7.78
N THR A 108 -7.31 -9.35 -8.04
CA THR A 108 -7.52 -8.29 -7.04
C THR A 108 -8.03 -8.87 -5.73
N ALA A 109 -8.86 -9.91 -5.76
CA ALA A 109 -9.37 -10.59 -4.56
C ALA A 109 -8.28 -11.27 -3.71
N GLN A 110 -7.07 -11.47 -4.27
CA GLN A 110 -5.94 -11.99 -3.53
C GLN A 110 -5.14 -10.92 -2.81
N LEU A 111 -5.41 -9.63 -3.05
CA LEU A 111 -4.81 -8.56 -2.26
C LEU A 111 -5.18 -8.72 -0.78
N PRO A 112 -4.26 -8.39 0.14
CA PRO A 112 -4.52 -8.50 1.56
C PRO A 112 -5.26 -7.25 2.03
N TYR A 113 -6.58 -7.38 2.23
CA TYR A 113 -7.41 -6.29 2.72
C TYR A 113 -7.41 -6.26 4.25
N GLU A 114 -7.85 -7.37 4.85
CA GLU A 114 -7.91 -7.65 6.29
C GLU A 114 -8.31 -6.44 7.15
N ALA A 115 -9.25 -5.64 6.63
CA ALA A 115 -9.79 -4.49 7.33
C ALA A 115 -11.04 -4.87 8.12
N SER A 116 -11.30 -4.11 9.18
CA SER A 116 -12.34 -4.42 10.17
C SER A 116 -13.77 -4.33 9.63
N THR A 117 -14.00 -3.56 8.56
CA THR A 117 -15.34 -3.39 7.98
C THR A 117 -15.37 -3.72 6.49
N PRO A 118 -16.53 -4.16 5.93
CA PRO A 118 -16.67 -4.38 4.49
C PRO A 118 -16.36 -3.14 3.66
N TRP A 119 -16.72 -1.95 4.17
CA TRP A 119 -16.42 -0.69 3.50
C TRP A 119 -14.93 -0.37 3.49
N ASP A 120 -14.21 -0.69 4.58
CA ASP A 120 -12.75 -0.54 4.61
C ASP A 120 -12.04 -1.55 3.71
N ASN A 121 -12.61 -2.75 3.52
CA ASN A 121 -12.10 -3.71 2.53
C ASN A 121 -12.28 -3.19 1.09
N LEU A 122 -13.45 -2.63 0.76
CA LEU A 122 -13.68 -1.99 -0.54
C LEU A 122 -12.78 -0.76 -0.75
N LEU A 123 -12.60 0.06 0.28
CA LEU A 123 -11.66 1.18 0.21
C LEU A 123 -10.22 0.69 0.01
N SER A 124 -9.82 -0.39 0.69
CA SER A 124 -8.50 -1.00 0.54
C SER A 124 -8.26 -1.51 -0.89
N LEU A 125 -9.29 -2.10 -1.52
CA LEU A 125 -9.27 -2.46 -2.94
C LEU A 125 -9.06 -1.22 -3.83
N CYS A 126 -9.86 -0.17 -3.63
CA CYS A 126 -9.74 1.07 -4.41
C CYS A 126 -8.40 1.78 -4.19
N LEU A 127 -7.84 1.74 -2.98
CA LEU A 127 -6.52 2.30 -2.69
C LEU A 127 -5.40 1.52 -3.38
N ALA A 128 -5.49 0.19 -3.37
CA ALA A 128 -4.48 -0.66 -3.99
C ALA A 128 -4.53 -0.62 -5.52
N VAL A 129 -5.73 -0.76 -6.12
CA VAL A 129 -5.91 -0.74 -7.58
C VAL A 129 -5.79 0.68 -8.14
N GLY A 130 -6.32 1.68 -7.43
CA GLY A 130 -6.22 3.08 -7.84
C GLY A 130 -4.82 3.69 -7.63
N SER A 131 -3.97 3.06 -6.82
CA SER A 131 -2.57 3.44 -6.66
C SER A 131 -1.67 2.23 -6.37
N PRO A 132 -1.19 1.54 -7.42
CA PRO A 132 -0.16 0.51 -7.28
C PRO A 132 1.10 1.02 -6.59
N ALA A 133 1.43 2.31 -6.75
CA ALA A 133 2.48 2.99 -6.01
C ALA A 133 2.25 2.90 -4.49
N LEU A 134 1.06 3.24 -3.98
CA LEU A 134 0.74 3.15 -2.55
C LEU A 134 0.78 1.70 -2.03
N ALA A 135 0.23 0.75 -2.80
CA ALA A 135 0.26 -0.66 -2.44
C ALA A 135 1.68 -1.19 -2.31
N THR A 136 2.53 -0.87 -3.29
CA THR A 136 3.94 -1.23 -3.32
C THR A 136 4.73 -0.54 -2.22
N TYR A 137 4.44 0.73 -1.95
CA TYR A 137 5.07 1.50 -0.88
C TYR A 137 4.80 0.87 0.49
N SER A 138 3.53 0.54 0.77
CA SER A 138 3.11 -0.08 2.03
C SER A 138 3.72 -1.47 2.23
N LEU A 139 3.77 -2.27 1.16
CA LEU A 139 4.45 -3.57 1.14
C LEU A 139 5.95 -3.42 1.44
N THR A 140 6.61 -2.53 0.72
CA THR A 140 8.07 -2.34 0.84
C THR A 140 8.44 -1.84 2.24
N LEU A 141 7.68 -0.90 2.80
CA LEU A 141 7.85 -0.48 4.19
C LEU A 141 7.71 -1.65 5.15
N THR A 142 6.69 -2.48 4.98
CA THR A 142 6.45 -3.65 5.84
C THR A 142 7.64 -4.60 5.82
N ILE A 143 8.16 -4.90 4.62
CA ILE A 143 9.35 -5.75 4.42
C ILE A 143 10.57 -5.13 5.09
N LEU A 144 10.87 -3.86 4.83
CA LEU A 144 12.03 -3.17 5.36
C LEU A 144 11.98 -3.00 6.89
N ASN A 145 10.79 -2.81 7.45
CA ASN A 145 10.56 -2.76 8.88
C ASN A 145 10.83 -4.12 9.53
N ARG A 146 10.30 -5.22 8.98
CA ARG A 146 10.60 -6.57 9.47
C ARG A 146 12.09 -6.89 9.38
N TYR A 147 12.72 -6.58 8.24
CA TYR A 147 14.16 -6.77 8.04
C TYR A 147 14.98 -5.99 9.07
N SER A 148 14.66 -4.70 9.24
CA SER A 148 15.36 -3.83 10.19
C SER A 148 15.18 -4.29 11.64
N LEU A 149 13.99 -4.77 12.02
CA LEU A 149 13.77 -5.28 13.38
C LEU A 149 14.64 -6.51 13.62
N ARG A 150 14.67 -7.44 12.66
CA ARG A 150 15.49 -8.66 12.76
C ARG A 150 16.98 -8.36 12.87
N THR A 151 17.50 -7.47 12.04
CA THR A 151 18.94 -7.14 12.04
C THR A 151 19.35 -6.45 13.34
N ARG A 152 18.56 -5.48 13.80
CA ARG A 152 18.82 -4.77 15.06
C ARG A 152 18.76 -5.69 16.28
N TRP A 153 17.77 -6.57 16.33
CA TRP A 153 17.55 -7.44 17.48
C TRP A 153 18.47 -8.67 17.51
N HIS A 154 19.33 -8.84 16.50
CA HIS A 154 20.31 -9.91 16.49
C HIS A 154 21.31 -9.79 17.66
N SER A 155 21.74 -8.57 17.98
CA SER A 155 22.62 -8.32 19.14
C SER A 155 21.91 -8.63 20.46
N LEU A 156 20.65 -8.22 20.62
CA LEU A 156 19.83 -8.57 21.79
C LEU A 156 19.71 -10.08 21.96
N HIS A 157 19.50 -10.80 20.86
CA HIS A 157 19.41 -12.25 20.91
C HIS A 157 20.74 -12.90 21.31
N GLN A 158 21.86 -12.40 20.79
CA GLN A 158 23.20 -12.86 21.18
C GLN A 158 23.48 -12.61 22.66
N THR A 159 23.16 -11.42 23.17
CA THR A 159 23.31 -11.09 24.59
C THR A 159 22.45 -11.99 25.47
N ALA A 160 21.21 -12.28 25.06
CA ALA A 160 20.32 -13.19 25.78
C ALA A 160 20.83 -14.64 25.83
N LEU A 161 21.61 -15.07 24.83
CA LEU A 161 22.23 -16.39 24.77
C LEU A 161 23.61 -16.44 25.46
N SER A 162 24.16 -15.31 25.89
CA SER A 162 25.43 -15.28 26.62
C SER A 162 25.29 -16.01 27.96
N ARG A 163 26.36 -16.69 28.42
CA ARG A 163 26.37 -17.43 29.70
C ARG A 163 25.91 -16.55 30.88
N ALA A 164 26.31 -15.28 30.89
CA ALA A 164 25.97 -14.31 31.93
C ALA A 164 24.45 -14.11 32.14
N VAL A 165 23.65 -14.30 31.08
CA VAL A 165 22.18 -14.21 31.11
C VAL A 165 21.55 -15.60 31.10
N HIS A 166 22.04 -16.50 30.25
CA HIS A 166 21.44 -17.82 30.05
C HIS A 166 21.44 -18.68 31.30
N ASP A 167 22.54 -18.66 32.08
CA ASP A 167 22.66 -19.44 33.31
C ASP A 167 21.70 -18.93 34.41
N LYS A 168 21.25 -17.68 34.30
CA LYS A 168 20.33 -17.04 35.25
C LYS A 168 18.87 -17.12 34.80
N TYR A 169 18.61 -16.93 33.49
CA TYR A 169 17.27 -16.95 32.91
C TYR A 169 17.28 -17.41 31.44
N SER A 170 17.41 -18.72 31.25
CA SER A 170 17.49 -19.37 29.93
C SER A 170 16.30 -19.08 29.01
N ASP A 171 15.09 -19.03 29.57
CA ASP A 171 13.82 -18.84 28.86
C ASP A 171 13.62 -17.42 28.29
N PHE A 172 14.40 -16.44 28.74
CA PHE A 172 14.25 -15.06 28.28
C PHE A 172 14.56 -14.90 26.77
N SER A 173 15.47 -15.72 26.26
CA SER A 173 15.79 -15.78 24.82
C SER A 173 14.55 -16.13 23.97
N ASN A 174 13.73 -17.07 24.44
CA ASN A 174 12.47 -17.46 23.80
C ASN A 174 11.43 -16.34 23.88
N ARG A 175 11.42 -15.56 24.97
CA ARG A 175 10.55 -14.40 25.12
C ARG A 175 10.86 -13.31 24.12
N ILE A 176 12.15 -12.99 23.94
CA ILE A 176 12.59 -11.99 22.96
C ILE A 176 12.13 -12.41 21.55
N LYS A 177 12.24 -13.71 21.21
CA LYS A 177 11.71 -14.22 19.92
C LYS A 177 10.20 -14.03 19.79
N ALA A 178 9.42 -14.31 20.84
CA ALA A 178 7.98 -14.13 20.84
C ALA A 178 7.57 -12.65 20.69
N ILE A 179 8.25 -11.74 21.40
CA ILE A 179 8.04 -10.29 21.30
C ILE A 179 8.40 -9.79 19.91
N GLN A 180 9.56 -10.20 19.38
CA GLN A 180 9.98 -9.85 18.02
C GLN A 180 8.94 -10.30 17.00
N TYR A 181 8.42 -11.52 17.14
CA TYR A 181 7.39 -12.05 16.25
C TYR A 181 6.09 -11.22 16.32
N LEU A 182 5.62 -10.86 17.52
CA LEU A 182 4.48 -9.96 17.69
C LEU A 182 4.71 -8.63 16.96
N LEU A 183 5.87 -7.98 17.15
CA LEU A 183 6.15 -6.69 16.52
C LEU A 183 6.26 -6.76 15.00
N GLN A 184 6.70 -7.90 14.44
CA GLN A 184 6.72 -8.10 12.99
C GLN A 184 5.32 -8.15 12.40
N GLU A 185 4.40 -8.87 13.06
CA GLU A 185 3.00 -9.04 12.63
C GLU A 185 2.14 -7.80 12.95
N ALA A 186 2.41 -7.12 14.06
CA ALA A 186 1.62 -5.98 14.56
C ALA A 186 1.64 -4.73 13.68
N GLN A 187 2.42 -4.70 12.59
CA GLN A 187 2.43 -3.57 11.66
C GLN A 187 1.04 -3.31 11.03
N GLN A 188 0.20 -4.34 10.93
CA GLN A 188 -1.13 -4.29 10.33
C GLN A 188 -2.19 -3.60 11.20
N VAL A 189 -1.89 -3.37 12.48
CA VAL A 189 -2.82 -2.80 13.46
C VAL A 189 -2.18 -1.62 14.21
N PRO A 190 -2.97 -0.65 14.71
CA PRO A 190 -2.44 0.41 15.55
C PRO A 190 -2.11 -0.14 16.94
N LEU A 191 -0.88 -0.60 17.15
CA LEU A 191 -0.46 -1.14 18.44
C LEU A 191 0.04 -0.02 19.38
N ARG A 192 -0.31 -0.09 20.66
CA ARG A 192 0.17 0.82 21.71
C ARG A 192 0.63 0.08 22.94
N ALA A 193 1.68 0.60 23.54
CA ALA A 193 2.13 0.19 24.85
C ALA A 193 1.49 1.05 25.95
N SER A 194 1.26 0.46 27.12
CA SER A 194 0.71 1.11 28.30
C SER A 194 1.41 0.62 29.56
N GLN A 195 1.86 1.55 30.39
CA GLN A 195 2.46 1.28 31.69
C GLN A 195 1.46 1.50 32.84
N GLU A 196 0.16 1.57 32.52
CA GLU A 196 -0.92 1.67 33.51
C GLU A 196 -0.76 0.60 34.59
N ARG A 197 -0.73 1.00 35.86
CA ARG A 197 -0.53 0.10 37.02
C ARG A 197 0.68 -0.84 36.93
N GLY A 198 1.69 -0.52 36.12
CA GLY A 198 2.88 -1.37 35.93
C GLY A 198 2.71 -2.54 34.96
N TRP A 199 1.72 -2.49 34.05
CA TRP A 199 1.42 -3.60 33.13
C TRP A 199 2.58 -3.97 32.18
N LEU A 200 3.22 -3.00 31.49
CA LEU A 200 4.25 -3.32 30.48
C LEU A 200 5.52 -3.89 31.09
N SER A 201 6.04 -3.25 32.14
CA SER A 201 7.21 -3.77 32.85
C SER A 201 6.99 -5.20 33.37
N SER A 202 5.83 -5.45 33.99
CA SER A 202 5.47 -6.78 34.51
C SER A 202 5.37 -7.84 33.41
N LEU A 203 4.76 -7.46 32.28
CA LEU A 203 4.58 -8.37 31.15
C LEU A 203 5.91 -8.77 30.52
N ILE A 204 6.85 -7.84 30.40
CA ILE A 204 8.15 -8.09 29.76
C ILE A 204 9.08 -8.86 30.72
N VAL A 205 9.25 -8.38 31.97
CA VAL A 205 10.21 -8.96 32.94
C VAL A 205 9.72 -10.27 33.55
N GLY A 206 8.45 -10.34 33.93
CA GLY A 206 7.93 -11.39 34.81
C GLY A 206 8.03 -12.80 34.20
N PRO A 207 8.74 -13.76 34.84
CA PRO A 207 8.87 -15.12 34.29
C PRO A 207 7.55 -15.86 34.12
N LYS A 208 6.57 -15.61 35.01
CA LYS A 208 5.21 -16.18 34.93
C LYS A 208 4.49 -15.88 33.59
N ASN A 209 4.85 -14.80 32.91
CA ASN A 209 4.28 -14.44 31.60
C ASN A 209 4.88 -15.21 30.41
N GLN A 210 5.78 -16.16 30.64
CA GLN A 210 6.45 -16.91 29.56
C GLN A 210 5.46 -17.78 28.76
N ALA A 211 4.48 -18.37 29.44
CA ALA A 211 3.43 -19.14 28.79
C ALA A 211 2.53 -18.24 27.92
N TRP A 212 2.18 -17.05 28.43
CA TRP A 212 1.40 -16.06 27.71
C TRP A 212 2.09 -15.64 26.39
N TRP A 213 3.37 -15.27 26.44
CA TRP A 213 4.14 -14.91 25.24
C TRP A 213 4.23 -16.05 24.22
N ARG A 214 4.45 -17.29 24.66
CA ARG A 214 4.46 -18.47 23.78
C ARG A 214 3.09 -18.71 23.13
N ASN A 215 2.01 -18.50 23.87
CA ASN A 215 0.65 -18.68 23.36
C ASN A 215 0.30 -17.59 22.33
N VAL A 216 0.64 -16.32 22.59
CA VAL A 216 0.49 -15.22 21.63
C VAL A 216 1.22 -15.54 20.33
N GLN A 217 2.50 -15.93 20.41
CA GLN A 217 3.29 -16.31 19.24
C GLN A 217 2.65 -17.48 18.47
N ARG A 218 2.16 -18.51 19.18
CA ARG A 218 1.52 -19.68 18.59
C ARG A 218 0.18 -19.35 17.91
N ARG A 219 -0.60 -18.42 18.47
CA ARG A 219 -1.87 -17.97 17.87
C ARG A 219 -1.59 -17.18 16.60
N LEU A 220 -0.68 -16.20 16.67
CA LEU A 220 -0.29 -15.38 15.52
C LEU A 220 0.35 -16.19 14.38
N SER A 221 1.07 -17.27 14.70
CA SER A 221 1.65 -18.14 13.67
C SER A 221 0.59 -19.03 12.99
N ARG A 222 -0.50 -19.36 13.69
CA ARG A 222 -1.64 -20.11 13.13
C ARG A 222 -2.55 -19.23 12.29
N THR A 223 -2.74 -17.97 12.67
CA THR A 223 -3.59 -17.00 11.95
C THR A 223 -2.87 -16.28 10.82
N ARG A 224 -1.60 -16.63 10.56
CA ARG A 224 -0.84 -16.08 9.43
C ARG A 224 -1.34 -16.67 8.12
N ARG A 225 -1.64 -15.80 7.16
CA ARG A 225 -2.09 -16.17 5.81
C ARG A 225 -1.00 -16.96 5.09
N GLY A 226 -1.32 -18.21 4.76
CA GLY A 226 -0.46 -19.10 3.98
C GLY A 226 -0.74 -19.02 2.47
N VAL A 227 0.03 -19.77 1.69
CA VAL A 227 -0.24 -19.99 0.27
C VAL A 227 -1.46 -20.90 0.13
N THR A 228 -2.51 -20.43 -0.54
CA THR A 228 -3.71 -21.23 -0.82
C THR A 228 -3.67 -21.79 -2.26
N PHE A 229 -4.34 -22.91 -2.53
CA PHE A 229 -4.45 -23.44 -3.89
C PHE A 229 -5.16 -22.46 -4.83
N SER A 230 -6.19 -21.74 -4.33
CA SER A 230 -6.90 -20.72 -5.10
C SER A 230 -5.97 -19.59 -5.56
N LEU A 231 -5.09 -19.13 -4.67
CA LEU A 231 -4.08 -18.12 -5.00
C LEU A 231 -3.14 -18.60 -6.10
N VAL A 232 -2.60 -19.82 -5.98
CA VAL A 232 -1.68 -20.40 -6.98
C VAL A 232 -2.39 -20.55 -8.33
N ALA A 233 -3.64 -21.02 -8.31
CA ALA A 233 -4.45 -21.17 -9.52
C ALA A 233 -4.73 -19.82 -10.19
N GLN A 234 -5.04 -18.77 -9.43
CA GLN A 234 -5.32 -17.44 -10.00
C GLN A 234 -4.07 -16.75 -10.54
N ILE A 235 -2.93 -16.83 -9.82
CA ILE A 235 -1.65 -16.33 -10.34
C ILE A 235 -1.25 -17.10 -11.60
N GLY A 236 -1.38 -18.43 -11.58
CA GLY A 236 -1.11 -19.28 -12.73
C GLY A 236 -2.00 -18.94 -13.92
N ALA A 237 -3.30 -18.78 -13.71
CA ALA A 237 -4.26 -18.43 -14.75
C ALA A 237 -3.95 -17.05 -15.37
N ALA A 238 -3.68 -16.03 -14.55
CA ALA A 238 -3.31 -14.71 -15.05
C ALA A 238 -1.96 -14.73 -15.80
N GLY A 239 -0.98 -15.48 -15.30
CA GLY A 239 0.31 -15.66 -15.96
C GLY A 239 0.19 -16.37 -17.31
N VAL A 240 -0.56 -17.48 -17.37
CA VAL A 240 -0.81 -18.23 -18.61
C VAL A 240 -1.59 -17.38 -19.62
N ALA A 241 -2.64 -16.68 -19.18
CA ALA A 241 -3.41 -15.78 -20.01
C ALA A 241 -2.52 -14.68 -20.61
N TRP A 242 -1.67 -14.06 -19.79
CA TRP A 242 -0.72 -13.06 -20.27
C TRP A 242 0.30 -13.63 -21.26
N MET A 243 0.85 -14.83 -20.99
CA MET A 243 1.76 -15.51 -21.92
C MET A 243 1.09 -15.82 -23.27
N PHE A 244 -0.16 -16.28 -23.27
CA PHE A 244 -0.92 -16.46 -24.52
C PHE A 244 -1.20 -15.15 -25.24
N THR A 245 -1.42 -14.05 -24.51
CA THR A 245 -1.53 -12.70 -25.09
C THR A 245 -0.25 -12.33 -25.85
N VAL A 246 0.90 -12.55 -25.21
CA VAL A 246 2.22 -12.28 -25.79
C VAL A 246 2.44 -13.17 -27.02
N SER A 247 2.21 -14.47 -26.91
CA SER A 247 2.34 -15.40 -28.03
C SER A 247 1.46 -15.02 -29.21
N ASN A 248 0.18 -14.70 -28.97
CA ASN A 248 -0.72 -14.25 -30.02
C ASN A 248 -0.21 -12.98 -30.72
N GLY A 249 0.33 -12.02 -29.95
CA GLY A 249 0.90 -10.79 -30.50
C GLY A 249 2.12 -10.97 -31.40
N PHE A 250 2.90 -12.04 -31.22
CA PHE A 250 4.11 -12.27 -32.01
C PHE A 250 3.99 -13.38 -33.07
N ILE A 251 2.97 -14.24 -33.00
CA ILE A 251 2.77 -15.34 -33.96
C ILE A 251 1.76 -14.95 -35.05
N GLU A 252 0.52 -14.62 -34.67
CA GLU A 252 -0.60 -14.44 -35.63
C GLU A 252 -1.12 -12.99 -35.67
N GLY A 253 -1.00 -12.24 -34.57
CA GLY A 253 -1.59 -10.91 -34.39
C GLY A 253 -0.64 -9.74 -34.61
N LYS A 254 0.42 -9.90 -35.40
CA LYS A 254 1.40 -8.82 -35.63
C LYS A 254 0.70 -7.62 -36.28
N GLY A 255 0.89 -6.44 -35.71
CA GLY A 255 0.28 -5.21 -36.22
C GLY A 255 -1.23 -5.08 -35.97
N ASP A 256 -1.88 -6.08 -35.38
CA ASP A 256 -3.31 -6.00 -35.04
C ASP A 256 -3.52 -5.08 -33.83
N ARG A 257 -4.37 -4.07 -34.05
CA ARG A 257 -4.78 -3.08 -33.05
C ARG A 257 -5.50 -3.73 -31.88
N LEU A 258 -6.27 -4.81 -32.08
CA LEU A 258 -6.96 -5.51 -31.00
C LEU A 258 -5.97 -6.22 -30.08
N VAL A 259 -5.01 -6.94 -30.66
CA VAL A 259 -3.99 -7.67 -29.90
C VAL A 259 -3.08 -6.71 -29.14
N ALA A 260 -2.72 -5.57 -29.73
CA ALA A 260 -1.98 -4.54 -29.04
C ALA A 260 -2.71 -3.97 -27.80
N ASN A 261 -4.04 -3.87 -27.85
CA ASN A 261 -4.82 -3.43 -26.70
C ASN A 261 -4.74 -4.42 -25.56
N GLN A 262 -4.88 -5.71 -25.90
CA GLN A 262 -4.80 -6.79 -24.94
C GLN A 262 -3.40 -6.83 -24.32
N LEU A 263 -2.36 -6.65 -25.13
CA LEU A 263 -0.96 -6.59 -24.69
C LEU A 263 -0.69 -5.38 -23.78
N GLY A 264 -1.08 -4.18 -24.19
CA GLY A 264 -0.87 -2.95 -23.41
C GLY A 264 -1.70 -2.93 -22.12
N SER A 265 -2.98 -3.30 -22.19
CA SER A 265 -3.86 -3.39 -21.02
C SER A 265 -3.38 -4.47 -20.06
N GLY A 266 -3.06 -5.68 -20.53
CA GLY A 266 -2.55 -6.76 -19.69
C GLY A 266 -1.25 -6.37 -18.97
N THR A 267 -0.36 -5.67 -19.67
CA THR A 267 0.89 -5.14 -19.10
C THR A 267 0.64 -4.16 -17.95
N LEU A 268 -0.41 -3.35 -18.03
CA LEU A 268 -0.80 -2.39 -16.99
C LEU A 268 -1.20 -3.07 -15.67
N TRP A 269 -1.70 -4.31 -15.72
CA TRP A 269 -2.13 -5.07 -14.53
C TRP A 269 -1.04 -5.97 -13.95
N LEU A 270 0.09 -6.15 -14.64
CA LEU A 270 1.13 -7.10 -14.24
C LEU A 270 1.73 -6.85 -12.85
N TRP A 271 1.72 -5.60 -12.36
CA TRP A 271 2.21 -5.26 -11.03
C TRP A 271 1.51 -6.05 -9.92
N LEU A 272 0.27 -6.52 -10.13
CA LEU A 272 -0.45 -7.34 -9.17
C LEU A 272 0.34 -8.59 -8.79
N ILE A 273 1.02 -9.23 -9.75
CA ILE A 273 1.74 -10.49 -9.53
C ILE A 273 2.85 -10.31 -8.48
N PRO A 274 3.88 -9.46 -8.68
CA PRO A 274 4.93 -9.29 -7.69
C PRO A 274 4.41 -8.69 -6.37
N VAL A 275 3.40 -7.81 -6.39
CA VAL A 275 2.85 -7.22 -5.16
C VAL A 275 2.09 -8.25 -4.31
N ILE A 276 1.22 -9.06 -4.91
CA ILE A 276 0.50 -10.14 -4.21
C ILE A 276 1.52 -11.14 -3.65
N MET A 277 2.47 -11.59 -4.47
CA MET A 277 3.54 -12.49 -4.03
C MET A 277 4.40 -11.88 -2.92
N GLY A 278 4.69 -10.58 -2.98
CA GLY A 278 5.35 -9.85 -1.91
C GLY A 278 4.59 -9.91 -0.60
N TRP A 279 3.26 -9.70 -0.62
CA TRP A 279 2.44 -9.79 0.58
C TRP A 279 2.38 -11.20 1.17
N ILE A 280 2.35 -12.22 0.33
CA ILE A 280 2.39 -13.63 0.77
C ILE A 280 3.75 -13.96 1.40
N THR A 281 4.85 -13.51 0.79
CA THR A 281 6.21 -13.79 1.30
C THR A 281 6.48 -13.08 2.62
N VAL A 282 6.07 -11.82 2.77
CA VAL A 282 6.19 -11.08 4.03
C VAL A 282 5.22 -11.61 5.09
N GLY A 283 4.06 -12.10 4.67
CA GLY A 283 2.98 -12.65 5.49
C GLY A 283 2.09 -11.57 6.11
N THR A 284 0.79 -11.82 6.05
CA THR A 284 -0.27 -11.02 6.67
C THR A 284 -1.09 -11.92 7.61
N GLN A 285 -1.79 -11.35 8.57
CA GLN A 285 -2.80 -12.08 9.35
C GLN A 285 -4.06 -12.30 8.49
N VAL A 286 -4.83 -13.35 8.79
CA VAL A 286 -6.03 -13.74 8.01
C VAL A 286 -7.24 -12.84 8.29
N GLY A 287 -7.32 -12.24 9.48
CA GLY A 287 -8.42 -11.37 9.87
C GLY A 287 -7.95 -10.13 10.64
N SER A 288 -8.77 -9.09 10.64
CA SER A 288 -8.55 -7.80 11.31
C SER A 288 -8.29 -7.98 12.81
N ASP A 289 -9.11 -8.82 13.45
CA ASP A 289 -9.11 -8.98 14.90
C ASP A 289 -8.06 -9.99 15.39
N SER A 290 -7.35 -10.68 14.49
CA SER A 290 -6.45 -11.80 14.84
C SER A 290 -5.39 -11.41 15.87
N ILE A 291 -4.88 -10.17 15.79
CA ILE A 291 -3.85 -9.67 16.70
C ILE A 291 -4.47 -9.27 18.04
N ASP A 292 -5.61 -8.60 18.05
CA ASP A 292 -6.30 -8.21 19.29
C ASP A 292 -6.79 -9.45 20.05
N GLU A 293 -7.37 -10.42 19.34
CA GLU A 293 -7.76 -11.71 19.89
C GLU A 293 -6.55 -12.45 20.48
N ALA A 294 -5.42 -12.50 19.76
CA ALA A 294 -4.21 -13.15 20.28
C ALA A 294 -3.69 -12.51 21.57
N LEU A 295 -3.80 -11.17 21.71
CA LEU A 295 -3.36 -10.44 22.90
C LEU A 295 -4.31 -10.62 24.10
N ARG A 296 -5.62 -10.77 23.85
CA ARG A 296 -6.66 -10.87 24.90
C ARG A 296 -7.07 -12.29 25.25
N ALA A 297 -6.67 -13.29 24.46
CA ALA A 297 -7.13 -14.67 24.65
C ALA A 297 -6.73 -15.30 25.98
N ASP A 298 -5.59 -14.91 26.54
CA ASP A 298 -5.08 -15.45 27.80
C ASP A 298 -4.81 -14.32 28.80
N VAL A 299 -5.13 -14.56 30.08
CA VAL A 299 -4.80 -13.67 31.20
C VAL A 299 -3.30 -13.65 31.48
N ALA A 300 -2.79 -12.49 31.91
CA ALA A 300 -1.37 -12.29 32.24
C ALA A 300 -1.17 -11.93 33.72
N TYR A 301 0.08 -11.95 34.17
CA TYR A 301 0.48 -11.59 35.53
C TYR A 301 1.03 -10.16 35.56
N ARG A 302 0.55 -9.36 36.51
CA ARG A 302 1.05 -8.01 36.83
C ARG A 302 1.63 -7.98 38.25
N ALA A 303 2.65 -7.16 38.49
CA ALA A 303 3.06 -6.82 39.84
C ALA A 303 1.99 -5.97 40.56
N LYS A 304 1.81 -6.18 41.87
CA LYS A 304 0.90 -5.37 42.70
C LYS A 304 1.49 -3.96 42.92
N GLU A 305 0.61 -2.99 43.11
CA GLU A 305 1.01 -1.63 43.49
C GLU A 305 1.34 -1.59 45.00
N PRO A 306 2.33 -0.79 45.42
CA PRO A 306 2.63 -0.62 46.84
C PRO A 306 1.51 0.16 47.57
N PRO A 307 1.21 -0.15 48.85
CA PRO A 307 1.85 -1.15 49.71
C PRO A 307 1.33 -2.59 49.47
N ILE A 308 2.24 -3.57 49.46
CA ILE A 308 1.91 -4.99 49.33
C ILE A 308 1.43 -5.50 50.70
N GLY A 309 0.11 -5.61 50.89
CA GLY A 309 -0.49 -6.08 52.15
C GLY A 309 -0.58 -7.61 52.32
N SER A 310 -0.43 -8.38 51.23
CA SER A 310 -0.48 -9.85 51.28
C SER A 310 0.26 -10.49 50.10
N ASP A 311 0.97 -11.58 50.39
CA ASP A 311 1.49 -12.49 49.37
C ASP A 311 0.34 -13.18 48.62
N PRO A 312 0.46 -13.41 47.30
CA PRO A 312 1.66 -13.20 46.46
C PRO A 312 1.81 -11.76 45.92
N ALA A 313 3.05 -11.36 45.60
CA ALA A 313 3.41 -10.05 45.02
C ALA A 313 2.88 -9.79 43.58
N THR A 314 2.24 -10.78 42.96
CA THR A 314 1.71 -10.70 41.59
C THR A 314 0.21 -11.00 41.57
N GLU A 315 -0.51 -10.32 40.68
CA GLU A 315 -1.95 -10.44 40.44
C GLU A 315 -2.18 -10.96 39.02
N LYS A 316 -3.18 -11.83 38.83
CA LYS A 316 -3.57 -12.35 37.51
C LYS A 316 -4.79 -11.56 37.01
N ALA A 317 -4.70 -10.97 35.82
CA ALA A 317 -5.78 -10.19 35.25
C ALA A 317 -5.67 -10.10 33.71
N ASP A 318 -6.66 -9.48 33.07
CA ASP A 318 -6.62 -9.20 31.64
C ASP A 318 -5.49 -8.23 31.31
N GLN A 319 -4.65 -8.64 30.36
CA GLN A 319 -3.49 -7.89 29.90
C GLN A 319 -3.91 -6.52 29.33
N ARG A 320 -3.31 -5.44 29.85
CA ARG A 320 -3.50 -4.06 29.35
C ARG A 320 -2.22 -3.38 28.87
N ALA A 321 -1.09 -4.08 28.87
CA ALA A 321 0.18 -3.46 28.54
C ALA A 321 0.38 -3.18 27.06
N ILE A 322 -0.20 -3.99 26.18
CA ILE A 322 -0.09 -3.92 24.74
C ILE A 322 -1.51 -4.06 24.22
N VAL A 323 -2.00 -3.00 23.59
CA VAL A 323 -3.40 -2.89 23.15
C VAL A 323 -3.47 -2.43 21.70
N VAL A 324 -4.42 -2.98 20.95
CA VAL A 324 -4.77 -2.49 19.62
C VAL A 324 -5.63 -1.25 19.79
N ARG A 325 -5.00 -0.09 19.73
CA ARG A 325 -5.64 1.23 19.90
C ARG A 325 -4.80 2.27 19.16
N SER A 326 -5.45 3.14 18.41
CA SER A 326 -4.78 4.28 17.79
C SER A 326 -4.69 5.48 18.74
N GLY A 327 -3.79 6.43 18.43
CA GLY A 327 -3.77 7.74 19.09
C GLY A 327 -2.73 7.84 20.19
N LEU A 328 -3.00 8.69 21.18
CA LEU A 328 -2.05 9.00 22.25
C LEU A 328 -1.82 7.80 23.19
N ALA A 329 -0.57 7.64 23.63
CA ALA A 329 -0.21 6.72 24.70
C ALA A 329 -0.60 7.32 26.06
N VAL A 330 -1.07 6.47 26.98
CA VAL A 330 -1.48 6.88 28.33
C VAL A 330 -0.28 7.42 29.10
N GLN A 331 -0.36 8.65 29.59
CA GLN A 331 0.74 9.26 30.36
C GLN A 331 0.58 9.11 31.88
N LEU A 332 1.67 8.62 32.48
CA LEU A 332 1.93 8.40 33.91
C LEU A 332 1.88 9.65 34.78
N HIS A 333 1.05 9.73 35.83
CA HIS A 333 1.20 10.77 36.88
C HIS A 333 1.53 10.13 38.23
N ARG A 334 2.47 10.74 38.95
CA ARG A 334 2.81 10.33 40.32
C ARG A 334 1.73 10.84 41.26
N ARG A 335 1.12 9.94 42.02
CA ARG A 335 0.27 10.31 43.15
C ARG A 335 1.13 10.95 44.26
N GLN A 336 0.73 12.11 44.79
CA GLN A 336 1.35 12.73 45.97
C GLN A 336 0.96 11.96 47.26
N THR A 337 1.23 10.66 47.28
CA THR A 337 1.13 9.82 48.47
C THR A 337 2.52 9.29 48.80
N ASN A 338 2.77 8.90 50.06
CA ASN A 338 4.03 8.29 50.49
C ASN A 338 4.36 6.95 49.76
N TYR A 339 3.45 6.45 48.92
CA TYR A 339 3.56 5.23 48.14
C TYR A 339 3.55 5.56 46.64
N ALA A 340 4.52 5.05 45.89
CA ALA A 340 4.72 5.29 44.47
C ALA A 340 3.72 4.51 43.58
N ALA A 341 2.45 4.88 43.62
CA ALA A 341 1.39 4.32 42.76
C ALA A 341 1.30 5.08 41.42
N PHE A 342 1.01 4.36 40.33
CA PHE A 342 0.83 4.94 39.00
C PHE A 342 -0.65 5.21 38.75
N GLU A 343 -1.06 6.48 38.75
CA GLU A 343 -2.43 6.83 38.36
C GLU A 343 -2.47 7.20 36.88
N ALA A 344 -3.39 6.56 36.16
CA ALA A 344 -3.67 6.86 34.76
C ALA A 344 -4.99 7.64 34.67
N PRO A 345 -5.04 8.73 33.88
CA PRO A 345 -6.29 9.41 33.59
C PRO A 345 -7.25 8.45 32.83
N PRO A 346 -8.58 8.70 32.90
CA PRO A 346 -9.54 7.94 32.12
C PRO A 346 -9.18 7.92 30.63
N VAL A 347 -9.29 6.75 29.99
CA VAL A 347 -9.01 6.57 28.56
C VAL A 347 -9.87 7.50 27.69
N THR A 348 -11.05 7.88 28.17
CA THR A 348 -11.95 8.85 27.53
C THR A 348 -11.32 10.22 27.30
N ASN A 349 -10.30 10.60 28.07
CA ASN A 349 -9.61 11.89 27.93
C ASN A 349 -8.62 11.88 26.75
N LEU A 350 -8.34 10.72 26.17
CA LEU A 350 -7.44 10.54 25.02
C LEU A 350 -8.17 10.69 23.68
N GLU A 351 -9.49 10.84 23.69
CA GLU A 351 -10.26 11.10 22.49
C GLU A 351 -9.98 12.51 21.97
N LEU A 352 -9.52 12.58 20.73
CA LEU A 352 -9.17 13.84 20.09
C LEU A 352 -10.34 14.39 19.29
N PRO A 353 -10.60 15.70 19.34
CA PRO A 353 -11.66 16.29 18.57
C PRO A 353 -11.28 16.33 17.09
N GLY A 354 -12.20 15.93 16.21
CA GLY A 354 -11.98 15.94 14.76
C GLY A 354 -11.85 17.36 14.19
N TRP A 355 -11.51 17.45 12.91
CA TRP A 355 -11.55 18.70 12.15
C TRP A 355 -12.75 18.66 11.19
N LEU A 356 -13.75 19.54 11.41
CA LEU A 356 -15.03 19.52 10.70
C LEU A 356 -15.70 18.12 10.68
N GLY A 357 -15.65 17.40 11.81
CA GLY A 357 -16.20 16.04 11.93
C GLY A 357 -15.33 14.91 11.37
N ALA A 358 -14.23 15.23 10.66
CA ALA A 358 -13.29 14.24 10.17
C ALA A 358 -12.22 13.90 11.22
N ASP A 359 -11.94 12.60 11.39
CA ASP A 359 -10.86 12.13 12.25
C ASP A 359 -9.51 12.57 11.71
N ILE A 360 -8.66 13.13 12.57
CA ILE A 360 -7.32 13.64 12.27
C ILE A 360 -6.33 12.49 12.07
N MET A 361 -6.42 11.45 12.88
CA MET A 361 -5.50 10.31 12.87
C MET A 361 -5.68 9.46 11.61
N GLY A 362 -6.94 9.24 11.22
CA GLY A 362 -7.28 8.76 9.90
C GLY A 362 -6.87 7.33 9.62
N ASP A 363 -5.98 7.16 8.65
CA ASP A 363 -5.59 5.83 8.18
C ASP A 363 -4.73 5.08 9.17
N GLU A 364 -4.07 5.76 10.10
CA GLU A 364 -3.34 5.11 11.19
C GLU A 364 -4.25 4.18 12.02
N LYS A 365 -5.51 4.60 12.22
CA LYS A 365 -6.54 3.88 12.98
C LYS A 365 -7.08 2.65 12.24
N LYS A 366 -6.97 2.60 10.91
CA LYS A 366 -7.61 1.57 10.07
C LYS A 366 -6.78 0.32 9.94
N GLU A 367 -7.24 -0.80 10.45
CA GLU A 367 -6.57 -2.09 10.30
C GLU A 367 -6.46 -2.52 8.84
N GLY A 368 -5.39 -3.23 8.51
CA GLY A 368 -5.12 -3.75 7.17
C GLY A 368 -3.75 -3.33 6.63
N PRO A 369 -3.11 -4.18 5.79
CA PRO A 369 -1.75 -3.95 5.31
C PRO A 369 -1.60 -2.71 4.42
N ILE A 370 -2.64 -2.34 3.66
CA ILE A 370 -2.59 -1.14 2.79
C ILE A 370 -2.44 0.15 3.61
N PHE A 371 -2.85 0.16 4.89
CA PHE A 371 -2.75 1.32 5.77
C PHE A 371 -1.43 1.37 6.54
N ASN A 372 -0.52 0.40 6.35
CA ASN A 372 0.77 0.37 7.04
C ASN A 372 1.63 1.60 6.76
N TYR A 373 1.45 2.26 5.61
CA TYR A 373 2.14 3.52 5.32
C TYR A 373 1.88 4.56 6.41
N ALA A 374 0.69 4.59 7.02
CA ALA A 374 0.33 5.59 8.01
C ALA A 374 0.99 5.38 9.38
N ARG A 375 1.60 4.21 9.64
CA ARG A 375 2.10 3.79 10.97
C ARG A 375 3.61 3.75 11.09
N VAL A 376 4.35 4.22 10.09
CA VAL A 376 5.82 4.09 10.05
C VAL A 376 6.49 4.60 11.34
N PHE A 377 6.06 5.77 11.81
CA PHE A 377 6.63 6.39 13.01
C PHE A 377 6.14 5.75 14.31
N THR A 378 4.84 5.50 14.44
CA THR A 378 4.25 4.95 15.66
C THR A 378 4.70 3.51 15.91
N TRP A 379 4.82 2.70 14.86
CA TRP A 379 5.35 1.34 14.97
C TRP A 379 6.84 1.36 15.33
N TRP A 380 7.63 2.24 14.70
CA TRP A 380 9.06 2.36 15.02
C TRP A 380 9.27 2.78 16.48
N GLN A 381 8.50 3.74 16.97
CA GLN A 381 8.58 4.20 18.36
C GLN A 381 8.25 3.09 19.35
N LEU A 382 7.18 2.33 19.11
CA LEU A 382 6.83 1.18 19.94
C LEU A 382 7.95 0.13 19.96
N ALA A 383 8.49 -0.22 18.79
CA ALA A 383 9.58 -1.17 18.68
C ALA A 383 10.83 -0.67 19.42
N GLN A 384 11.14 0.62 19.33
CA GLN A 384 12.25 1.26 20.03
C GLN A 384 12.06 1.21 21.55
N THR A 385 10.88 1.55 22.07
CA THR A 385 10.59 1.52 23.52
C THR A 385 10.76 0.11 24.08
N ILE A 386 10.26 -0.91 23.38
CA ILE A 386 10.41 -2.31 23.81
C ILE A 386 11.86 -2.77 23.70
N GLU A 387 12.57 -2.40 22.64
CA GLU A 387 13.99 -2.72 22.46
C GLU A 387 14.85 -2.15 23.59
N THR A 388 14.66 -0.88 23.96
CA THR A 388 15.35 -0.24 25.08
C THR A 388 15.02 -0.93 26.39
N ALA A 389 13.74 -1.25 26.65
CA ALA A 389 13.35 -1.98 27.86
C ALA A 389 14.01 -3.37 27.94
N LEU A 390 14.01 -4.13 26.84
CA LEU A 390 14.69 -5.44 26.77
C LEU A 390 16.20 -5.33 26.98
N THR A 391 16.83 -4.29 26.43
CA THR A 391 18.26 -4.03 26.61
C THR A 391 18.60 -3.81 28.08
N ASN A 392 17.83 -2.96 28.77
CA ASN A 392 18.01 -2.68 30.20
C ASN A 392 17.85 -3.96 31.04
N ILE A 393 16.83 -4.76 30.74
CA ILE A 393 16.59 -6.04 31.42
C ILE A 393 17.76 -7.00 31.23
N LEU A 394 18.26 -7.15 30.01
CA LEU A 394 19.41 -8.02 29.72
C LEU A 394 20.66 -7.57 30.47
N ASN A 395 20.94 -6.27 30.51
CA ASN A 395 22.08 -5.72 31.23
C ASN A 395 21.97 -5.99 32.75
N ASN A 396 20.78 -5.77 33.33
CA ASN A 396 20.55 -5.99 34.75
C ASN A 396 20.67 -7.48 35.12
N ILE A 397 20.13 -8.39 34.30
CA ILE A 397 20.30 -9.84 34.49
C ILE A 397 21.78 -10.21 34.37
N ALA A 398 22.50 -9.71 33.36
CA ALA A 398 23.92 -9.97 33.17
C ALA A 398 24.75 -9.52 34.39
N MET A 399 24.43 -8.36 34.97
CA MET A 399 25.04 -7.85 36.20
C MET A 399 24.60 -8.59 37.47
N GLY A 400 23.60 -9.47 37.39
CA GLY A 400 23.09 -10.23 38.54
C GLY A 400 22.27 -9.37 39.51
N GLN A 401 21.62 -8.32 39.00
CA GLN A 401 20.73 -7.47 39.78
C GLN A 401 19.32 -8.07 39.84
N THR A 402 18.74 -8.06 41.03
CA THR A 402 17.38 -8.54 41.29
C THR A 402 16.37 -7.39 41.23
N CYS A 403 15.12 -7.69 40.87
CA CYS A 403 14.00 -6.76 40.97
C CYS A 403 13.33 -6.97 42.34
N LYS A 404 13.60 -6.09 43.30
CA LYS A 404 13.08 -6.19 44.67
C LYS A 404 12.34 -4.92 45.10
N PRO A 405 11.32 -5.04 45.98
CA PRO A 405 10.48 -3.93 46.43
C PRO A 405 11.26 -2.88 47.26
N VAL A 406 10.78 -1.64 47.25
CA VAL A 406 11.43 -0.43 47.84
C VAL A 406 11.70 -0.54 49.36
N GLY A 407 11.15 -1.54 50.05
CA GLY A 407 11.34 -1.77 51.49
C GLY A 407 12.67 -2.41 51.89
N GLU A 408 13.39 -3.09 50.99
CA GLU A 408 14.70 -3.71 51.27
C GLU A 408 15.83 -2.80 50.75
N LYS A 409 16.51 -2.09 51.67
CA LYS A 409 17.65 -1.19 51.34
C LYS A 409 18.93 -1.92 50.90
N VAL A 410 18.95 -3.25 50.87
CA VAL A 410 20.14 -4.04 50.53
C VAL A 410 20.09 -4.39 49.05
N VAL A 411 21.16 -4.07 48.31
CA VAL A 411 21.35 -4.58 46.93
C VAL A 411 21.52 -6.10 47.01
N VAL A 412 20.44 -6.83 46.80
CA VAL A 412 20.47 -8.29 46.87
C VAL A 412 21.00 -8.83 45.55
N ARG A 413 22.12 -9.54 45.64
CA ARG A 413 22.72 -10.26 44.51
C ARG A 413 21.80 -11.40 44.07
N TRP A 414 21.87 -11.73 42.78
CA TRP A 414 21.12 -12.83 42.18
C TRP A 414 21.17 -14.11 43.02
N ASN A 415 20.02 -14.64 43.43
CA ASN A 415 19.94 -15.92 44.09
C ASN A 415 20.10 -17.03 43.05
N HIS A 416 21.20 -17.78 43.11
CA HIS A 416 21.47 -18.91 42.22
C HIS A 416 20.74 -20.19 42.63
N GLU A 417 20.27 -20.28 43.88
CA GLU A 417 19.58 -21.44 44.44
C GLU A 417 18.05 -21.33 44.27
N GLY A 418 17.54 -20.10 44.15
CA GLY A 418 16.12 -19.79 43.96
C GLY A 418 15.66 -19.85 42.51
N ARG A 419 14.34 -19.96 42.30
CA ARG A 419 13.77 -19.84 40.95
C ARG A 419 13.97 -18.40 40.44
N PRO A 420 14.18 -18.18 39.13
CA PRO A 420 14.29 -16.83 38.55
C PRO A 420 13.09 -15.93 38.88
N GLU A 421 11.94 -16.54 39.16
CA GLU A 421 10.72 -15.87 39.64
C GLU A 421 10.92 -15.05 40.91
N GLU A 422 11.74 -15.52 41.85
CA GLU A 422 11.98 -14.84 43.12
C GLU A 422 12.91 -13.63 42.94
N ASN A 423 13.90 -13.76 42.06
CA ASN A 423 14.84 -12.69 41.71
C ASN A 423 14.20 -11.56 40.90
N LEU A 424 13.10 -11.85 40.19
CA LEU A 424 12.41 -10.91 39.31
C LEU A 424 11.02 -10.51 39.84
N ALA A 425 10.74 -10.80 41.12
CA ALA A 425 9.51 -10.43 41.81
C ALA A 425 9.65 -9.06 42.49
N GLY A 426 9.20 -8.01 41.80
CA GLY A 426 9.08 -6.65 42.35
C GLY A 426 7.64 -6.17 42.41
N ASP A 427 7.45 -5.00 43.02
CA ASP A 427 6.21 -4.21 42.88
C ASP A 427 6.12 -3.55 41.49
N SER A 428 4.98 -2.93 41.18
CA SER A 428 4.76 -2.25 39.89
C SER A 428 5.82 -1.18 39.59
N TYR A 429 6.33 -0.48 40.61
CA TYR A 429 7.26 0.64 40.45
C TYR A 429 8.70 0.16 40.22
N THR A 430 9.15 -0.80 41.02
CA THR A 430 10.48 -1.41 40.95
C THR A 430 10.66 -2.22 39.68
N THR A 431 9.62 -2.93 39.21
CA THR A 431 9.65 -3.56 37.88
C THR A 431 9.77 -2.53 36.76
N ALA A 432 9.09 -1.39 36.86
CA ALA A 432 9.20 -0.30 35.89
C ALA A 432 10.63 0.28 35.86
N GLN A 433 11.22 0.56 37.01
CA GLN A 433 12.59 1.03 37.12
C GLN A 433 13.61 0.02 36.58
N TYR A 434 13.40 -1.27 36.85
CA TYR A 434 14.24 -2.36 36.33
C TYR A 434 14.24 -2.42 34.79
N CYS A 435 13.13 -2.02 34.15
CA CYS A 435 13.03 -1.92 32.69
C CYS A 435 13.55 -0.59 32.13
N GLY A 436 13.78 0.43 32.98
CA GLY A 436 13.94 1.82 32.52
C GLY A 436 12.65 2.42 31.95
N LEU A 437 11.49 1.98 32.47
CA LEU A 437 10.14 2.49 32.14
C LEU A 437 9.56 3.32 33.29
N ASP A 438 10.42 3.96 34.08
CA ASP A 438 10.02 4.78 35.21
C ASP A 438 9.46 6.14 34.75
N LEU A 439 8.82 6.85 35.68
CA LEU A 439 8.23 8.18 35.40
C LEU A 439 9.28 9.25 35.07
N THR A 440 10.53 9.04 35.50
CA THR A 440 11.62 10.00 35.40
C THR A 440 12.43 9.87 34.10
N GLN A 441 12.61 8.67 33.57
CA GLN A 441 13.45 8.40 32.40
C GLN A 441 12.68 7.73 31.24
N GLY A 442 11.50 7.13 31.47
CA GLY A 442 10.84 6.24 30.50
C GLY A 442 9.33 6.42 30.29
N GLN A 443 8.86 7.64 30.02
CA GLN A 443 7.47 7.85 29.57
C GLN A 443 7.23 7.15 28.21
N ILE A 444 6.13 6.41 28.10
CA ILE A 444 5.76 5.74 26.86
C ILE A 444 5.12 6.76 25.92
N LEU A 445 5.81 7.08 24.84
CA LEU A 445 5.33 7.98 23.79
C LEU A 445 4.86 7.18 22.58
N ALA A 446 3.79 7.63 21.93
CA ALA A 446 3.27 7.03 20.70
C ALA A 446 3.91 7.65 19.46
N TYR A 447 4.14 8.97 19.49
CA TYR A 447 4.64 9.76 18.37
C TYR A 447 6.06 10.24 18.68
N PRO A 448 7.08 9.83 17.92
CA PRO A 448 8.44 10.30 18.13
C PRO A 448 8.62 11.76 17.71
N GLU A 449 9.51 12.48 18.40
CA GLU A 449 9.92 13.80 17.96
C GLU A 449 10.76 13.72 16.68
N TRP A 450 10.68 14.75 15.83
CA TRP A 450 11.42 14.78 14.56
C TRP A 450 12.94 14.59 14.72
N LYS A 451 13.50 15.03 15.86
CA LYS A 451 14.93 14.91 16.18
C LYS A 451 15.34 13.50 16.62
N GLU A 452 14.39 12.72 17.15
CA GLU A 452 14.63 11.36 17.63
C GLU A 452 14.59 10.33 16.48
N ILE A 453 13.92 10.68 15.38
CA ILE A 453 13.79 9.79 14.22
C ILE A 453 15.16 9.58 13.56
N THR A 454 15.68 8.36 13.71
CA THR A 454 16.98 7.98 13.15
C THR A 454 17.00 8.01 11.61
N THR A 455 18.17 8.26 11.03
CA THR A 455 18.41 8.25 9.58
C THR A 455 18.00 6.93 8.92
N HIS A 456 18.02 5.82 9.65
CA HIS A 456 17.57 4.52 9.17
C HIS A 456 16.07 4.48 8.86
N VAL A 457 15.22 5.21 9.61
CA VAL A 457 13.79 5.31 9.31
C VAL A 457 13.58 6.03 7.98
N TRP A 458 14.24 7.17 7.79
CA TRP A 458 14.19 7.95 6.55
C TRP A 458 14.71 7.17 5.35
N LYS A 459 15.80 6.39 5.51
CA LYS A 459 16.30 5.49 4.47
C LYS A 459 15.25 4.48 4.02
N ARG A 460 14.47 3.90 4.94
CA ARG A 460 13.39 2.95 4.60
C ARG A 460 12.26 3.63 3.83
N ILE A 461 11.86 4.84 4.26
CA ILE A 461 10.88 5.66 3.53
C ILE A 461 11.37 5.93 2.10
N PHE A 462 12.63 6.36 1.93
CA PHE A 462 13.20 6.66 0.63
C PHE A 462 13.28 5.42 -0.29
N ILE A 463 13.77 4.29 0.22
CA ILE A 463 13.82 3.04 -0.56
C ILE A 463 12.40 2.59 -0.95
N ALA A 464 11.44 2.66 -0.03
CA ALA A 464 10.05 2.31 -0.33
C ALA A 464 9.45 3.21 -1.41
N SER A 465 9.74 4.51 -1.38
CA SER A 465 9.33 5.46 -2.44
C SER A 465 9.91 5.09 -3.80
N PHE A 466 11.21 4.76 -3.86
CA PHE A 466 11.86 4.36 -5.10
C PHE A 466 11.25 3.09 -5.69
N VAL A 467 11.06 2.05 -4.86
CA VAL A 467 10.46 0.78 -5.29
C VAL A 467 9.01 0.97 -5.74
N ALA A 468 8.26 1.83 -5.06
CA ALA A 468 6.88 2.17 -5.44
C ALA A 468 6.79 2.80 -6.83
N ILE A 469 7.63 3.79 -7.12
CA ILE A 469 7.70 4.45 -8.44
C ILE A 469 8.20 3.45 -9.49
N PHE A 470 9.21 2.65 -9.17
CA PHE A 470 9.77 1.64 -10.08
C PHE A 470 8.71 0.61 -10.51
N VAL A 471 7.92 0.07 -9.59
CA VAL A 471 6.85 -0.90 -9.93
C VAL A 471 5.73 -0.22 -10.72
N GLN A 472 5.26 0.95 -10.27
CA GLN A 472 4.18 1.70 -10.90
C GLN A 472 4.51 2.03 -12.36
N TRP A 473 5.62 2.74 -12.59
CA TRP A 473 6.01 3.20 -13.91
C TRP A 473 6.72 2.11 -14.73
N GLY A 474 7.30 1.11 -14.07
CA GLY A 474 7.86 -0.07 -14.72
C GLY A 474 6.80 -0.97 -15.37
N THR A 475 5.53 -0.87 -14.99
CA THR A 475 4.41 -1.60 -15.62
C THR A 475 3.48 -0.67 -16.41
N THR A 476 3.27 0.56 -15.95
CA THR A 476 2.49 1.57 -16.71
C THR A 476 3.25 2.09 -17.93
N GLY A 477 4.56 2.31 -17.81
CA GLY A 477 5.42 2.81 -18.89
C GLY A 477 5.44 1.92 -20.12
N PRO A 478 5.63 0.59 -20.00
CA PRO A 478 5.52 -0.32 -21.13
C PRO A 478 4.15 -0.31 -21.80
N ALA A 479 3.07 -0.23 -21.03
CA ALA A 479 1.72 -0.08 -21.58
C ALA A 479 1.57 1.21 -22.40
N ILE A 480 2.18 2.31 -21.95
CA ILE A 480 2.26 3.58 -22.68
C ILE A 480 3.07 3.43 -23.96
N VAL A 481 4.25 2.80 -23.92
CA VAL A 481 5.11 2.57 -25.10
C VAL A 481 4.39 1.74 -26.16
N ILE A 482 3.76 0.63 -25.75
CA ILE A 482 2.97 -0.23 -26.64
C ILE A 482 1.82 0.57 -27.26
N ALA A 483 1.08 1.34 -26.45
CA ALA A 483 -0.04 2.13 -26.96
C ALA A 483 0.38 3.31 -27.86
N PHE A 484 1.53 3.94 -27.57
CA PHE A 484 2.04 5.08 -28.33
C PHE A 484 2.50 4.69 -29.72
N HIS A 485 3.11 3.51 -29.88
CA HIS A 485 3.61 3.01 -31.16
C HIS A 485 2.61 2.11 -31.90
N THR A 486 1.33 2.10 -31.54
CA THR A 486 0.34 1.24 -32.22
C THR A 486 -0.84 2.00 -32.82
N PRO A 487 -1.10 1.83 -34.14
CA PRO A 487 -0.15 1.86 -35.25
C PRO A 487 0.17 3.30 -35.69
N THR A 488 -0.60 4.28 -35.21
CA THR A 488 -0.36 5.71 -35.37
C THR A 488 0.52 6.18 -34.22
N GLU A 489 1.69 6.74 -34.51
CA GLU A 489 2.53 7.32 -33.47
C GLU A 489 1.86 8.55 -32.85
N GLY A 490 1.80 8.58 -31.51
CA GLY A 490 1.28 9.74 -30.77
C GLY A 490 0.45 9.40 -29.54
N VAL A 491 0.02 10.46 -28.86
CA VAL A 491 -0.83 10.35 -27.67
C VAL A 491 -2.29 10.26 -28.10
N GLY A 492 -2.77 9.03 -28.29
CA GLY A 492 -4.20 8.73 -28.48
C GLY A 492 -4.96 8.53 -27.17
N CYS A 493 -6.24 8.18 -27.27
CA CYS A 493 -7.11 7.91 -26.12
C CYS A 493 -6.53 6.86 -25.15
N ARG A 494 -5.83 5.84 -25.67
CA ARG A 494 -5.22 4.75 -24.89
C ARG A 494 -4.02 5.26 -24.09
N THR A 495 -3.05 5.83 -24.78
CA THR A 495 -1.84 6.39 -24.19
C THR A 495 -2.18 7.47 -23.17
N ALA A 496 -3.11 8.36 -23.50
CA ALA A 496 -3.62 9.38 -22.58
C ALA A 496 -4.31 8.75 -21.36
N GLY A 497 -5.10 7.69 -21.55
CA GLY A 497 -5.75 6.98 -20.45
C GLY A 497 -4.76 6.32 -19.49
N TYR A 498 -3.68 5.71 -20.01
CA TYR A 498 -2.61 5.11 -19.20
C TYR A 498 -1.74 6.16 -18.50
N LEU A 499 -1.43 7.27 -19.17
CA LEU A 499 -0.74 8.42 -18.57
C LEU A 499 -1.56 9.03 -17.43
N LEU A 500 -2.86 9.23 -17.65
CA LEU A 500 -3.76 9.72 -16.62
C LEU A 500 -3.81 8.76 -15.42
N TYR A 501 -3.95 7.47 -15.67
CA TYR A 501 -3.94 6.45 -14.62
C TYR A 501 -2.64 6.46 -13.81
N GLY A 502 -1.48 6.44 -14.47
CA GLY A 502 -0.17 6.47 -13.82
C GLY A 502 0.10 7.76 -13.04
N GLY A 503 -0.31 8.90 -13.60
CA GLY A 503 -0.21 10.21 -12.97
C GLY A 503 -1.08 10.32 -11.72
N LEU A 504 -2.36 9.93 -11.81
CA LEU A 504 -3.28 9.92 -10.67
C LEU A 504 -2.84 8.92 -9.60
N ALA A 505 -2.37 7.73 -9.99
CA ALA A 505 -1.84 6.75 -9.04
C ALA A 505 -0.65 7.28 -8.23
N THR A 506 0.26 8.02 -8.90
CA THR A 506 1.40 8.67 -8.24
C THR A 506 0.94 9.81 -7.33
N LEU A 507 -0.03 10.62 -7.78
CA LEU A 507 -0.60 11.72 -7.00
C LEU A 507 -1.30 11.22 -5.72
N VAL A 508 -2.07 10.12 -5.81
CA VAL A 508 -2.71 9.47 -4.65
C VAL A 508 -1.66 9.12 -3.60
N TRP A 509 -0.58 8.45 -4.01
CA TRP A 509 0.51 8.08 -3.10
C TRP A 509 1.14 9.31 -2.43
N LEU A 510 1.45 10.37 -3.21
CA LEU A 510 2.00 11.61 -2.68
C LEU A 510 1.06 12.30 -1.67
N LEU A 511 -0.23 12.37 -1.97
CA LEU A 511 -1.23 12.99 -1.09
C LEU A 511 -1.39 12.23 0.22
N LEU A 512 -1.43 10.89 0.18
CA LEU A 512 -1.55 10.06 1.38
C LEU A 512 -0.25 10.06 2.20
N GLN A 513 0.92 10.10 1.56
CA GLN A 513 2.20 10.28 2.23
C GLN A 513 2.27 11.64 2.94
N ALA A 514 1.85 12.71 2.27
CA ALA A 514 1.77 14.05 2.86
C ALA A 514 0.79 14.08 4.04
N SER A 515 -0.37 13.44 3.90
CA SER A 515 -1.34 13.31 4.98
C SER A 515 -0.75 12.62 6.21
N MET A 516 0.00 11.52 6.04
CA MET A 516 0.68 10.86 7.14
C MET A 516 1.65 11.82 7.86
N MET A 517 2.44 12.60 7.11
CA MET A 517 3.38 13.56 7.70
C MET A 517 2.66 14.67 8.50
N PHE A 518 1.58 15.22 7.95
CA PHE A 518 0.78 16.22 8.66
C PHE A 518 0.05 15.63 9.88
N SER A 519 -0.49 14.42 9.76
CA SER A 519 -1.14 13.72 10.88
C SER A 519 -0.13 13.48 12.01
N HIS A 520 1.09 13.03 11.69
CA HIS A 520 2.17 12.88 12.67
C HIS A 520 2.51 14.21 13.35
N ALA A 521 2.63 15.31 12.59
CA ALA A 521 2.92 16.64 13.14
C ALA A 521 1.82 17.13 14.10
N VAL A 522 0.56 16.89 13.76
CA VAL A 522 -0.61 17.25 14.58
C VAL A 522 -0.64 16.40 15.85
N MET A 523 -0.48 15.08 15.72
CA MET A 523 -0.49 14.16 16.84
C MET A 523 0.67 14.39 17.80
N LEU A 524 1.84 14.78 17.29
CA LEU A 524 2.98 15.18 18.12
C LEU A 524 2.65 16.40 18.98
N ARG A 525 1.94 17.40 18.45
CA ARG A 525 1.49 18.57 19.24
C ARG A 525 0.52 18.17 20.34
N TYR A 526 -0.48 17.35 20.02
CA TYR A 526 -1.40 16.82 21.04
C TYR A 526 -0.67 16.00 22.10
N GLN A 527 0.33 15.20 21.71
CA GLN A 527 1.14 14.44 22.66
C GLN A 527 1.95 15.34 23.59
N CYS A 528 2.52 16.44 23.09
CA CYS A 528 3.26 17.39 23.92
C CYS A 528 2.37 18.01 25.01
N GLU A 529 1.16 18.42 24.65
CA GLU A 529 0.17 18.94 25.61
C GLU A 529 -0.25 17.86 26.61
N HIS A 530 -0.53 16.65 26.10
CA HIS A 530 -0.89 15.50 26.92
C HIS A 530 0.26 14.99 27.80
N ARG A 531 1.51 15.40 27.55
CA ARG A 531 2.65 15.12 28.42
C ARG A 531 2.72 16.11 29.59
N GLN A 532 2.31 17.36 29.37
CA GLN A 532 2.35 18.41 30.37
C GLN A 532 1.13 18.39 31.30
N ALA A 533 -0.06 18.11 30.75
CA ALA A 533 -1.33 18.15 31.48
C ALA A 533 -2.16 16.88 31.23
N PRO A 534 -1.89 15.77 31.92
CA PRO A 534 -2.33 14.49 31.33
C PRO A 534 -3.74 14.07 31.74
N SER A 535 -4.32 14.76 32.71
CA SER A 535 -5.77 14.75 32.96
C SER A 535 -6.57 15.60 31.98
N MET A 536 -5.93 16.36 31.06
CA MET A 536 -6.59 17.24 30.09
C MET A 536 -7.55 16.47 29.17
N ASP A 537 -8.76 16.99 29.00
CA ASP A 537 -9.76 16.47 28.06
C ASP A 537 -9.79 17.37 26.81
N PHE A 538 -9.25 16.87 25.70
CA PHE A 538 -9.13 17.63 24.45
C PHE A 538 -10.49 17.99 23.81
N ARG A 539 -11.60 17.38 24.26
CA ARG A 539 -12.95 17.69 23.76
C ARG A 539 -13.56 18.91 24.45
N ARG A 540 -13.04 19.30 25.62
CA ARG A 540 -13.57 20.42 26.39
C ARG A 540 -12.86 21.73 26.05
N PRO A 541 -13.59 22.85 25.99
CA PRO A 541 -12.97 24.16 25.87
C PRO A 541 -12.08 24.45 27.08
N SER A 542 -11.00 25.19 26.85
CA SER A 542 -10.14 25.67 27.94
C SER A 542 -10.94 26.64 28.82
N VAL A 543 -11.14 26.28 30.09
CA VAL A 543 -11.74 27.17 31.09
C VAL A 543 -10.64 27.57 32.05
N SER A 544 -10.23 28.85 32.01
CA SER A 544 -9.38 29.45 33.03
C SER A 544 -10.27 29.90 34.17
N SER A 545 -10.12 29.29 35.36
CA SER A 545 -10.88 29.71 36.54
C SER A 545 -10.18 30.92 37.18
N PRO A 546 -10.83 32.10 37.27
CA PRO A 546 -10.19 33.30 37.81
C PRO A 546 -9.96 33.24 39.33
N THR A 547 -10.55 32.27 40.04
CA THR A 547 -10.48 32.15 41.50
C THR A 547 -9.37 31.24 42.02
N LEU A 548 -8.68 30.47 41.17
CA LEU A 548 -7.55 29.60 41.57
C LEU A 548 -6.43 29.65 40.52
N PRO A 549 -5.38 30.48 40.69
CA PRO A 549 -4.28 30.62 39.73
C PRO A 549 -3.39 29.36 39.58
N THR A 550 -3.66 28.30 40.35
CA THR A 550 -2.91 27.03 40.36
C THR A 550 -3.65 25.85 39.72
N SER A 551 -4.86 26.03 39.17
CA SER A 551 -5.56 24.92 38.51
C SER A 551 -4.97 24.63 37.12
N THR A 552 -4.48 23.41 36.91
CA THR A 552 -4.09 22.93 35.58
C THR A 552 -5.27 23.05 34.59
N PRO A 553 -5.04 23.53 33.36
CA PRO A 553 -6.11 23.69 32.38
C PRO A 553 -6.75 22.33 32.07
N GLN A 554 -8.08 22.25 32.23
CA GLN A 554 -8.84 21.01 32.04
C GLN A 554 -9.23 20.75 30.56
N GLY A 555 -9.12 21.77 29.71
CA GLY A 555 -9.50 21.72 28.30
C GLY A 555 -8.42 22.28 27.38
N TYR A 556 -8.58 22.04 26.07
CA TYR A 556 -7.61 22.45 25.06
C TYR A 556 -8.26 23.33 24.00
N GLU A 557 -7.62 24.45 23.68
CA GLU A 557 -8.03 25.32 22.58
C GLU A 557 -7.01 25.23 21.43
N ARG A 558 -7.50 24.89 20.23
CA ARG A 558 -6.63 24.76 19.06
C ARG A 558 -6.21 26.14 18.57
N THR A 559 -4.90 26.38 18.52
CA THR A 559 -4.37 27.55 17.82
C THR A 559 -4.67 27.49 16.32
N PHE A 560 -4.70 28.65 15.67
CA PHE A 560 -4.94 28.75 14.23
C PHE A 560 -3.94 27.90 13.41
N SER A 561 -2.66 27.94 13.77
CA SER A 561 -1.62 27.13 13.10
C SER A 561 -1.87 25.62 13.24
N HIS A 562 -2.33 25.18 14.42
CA HIS A 562 -2.65 23.79 14.66
C HIS A 562 -3.89 23.36 13.87
N SER A 563 -4.90 24.22 13.80
CA SER A 563 -6.11 23.98 12.98
C SER A 563 -5.79 23.86 11.49
N ILE A 564 -4.88 24.69 10.95
CA ILE A 564 -4.41 24.57 9.56
C ILE A 564 -3.77 23.20 9.31
N LEU A 565 -2.88 22.75 10.21
CA LEU A 565 -2.23 21.44 10.07
C LEU A 565 -3.26 20.29 10.13
N CYS A 566 -4.28 20.40 10.99
CA CYS A 566 -5.39 19.45 11.02
C CYS A 566 -6.13 19.42 9.68
N GLY A 567 -6.45 20.60 9.14
CA GLY A 567 -7.09 20.75 7.83
C GLY A 567 -6.25 20.14 6.71
N LEU A 568 -4.95 20.41 6.65
CA LEU A 568 -4.04 19.84 5.67
C LEU A 568 -3.99 18.31 5.76
N ALA A 569 -3.90 17.74 6.96
CA ALA A 569 -3.91 16.30 7.18
C ALA A 569 -5.20 15.64 6.66
N VAL A 570 -6.36 16.25 6.93
CA VAL A 570 -7.67 15.74 6.52
C VAL A 570 -7.90 15.93 5.01
N ILE A 571 -7.69 17.13 4.47
CA ILE A 571 -7.97 17.47 3.08
C ILE A 571 -7.12 16.62 2.14
N THR A 572 -5.81 16.50 2.41
CA THR A 572 -4.91 15.67 1.58
C THR A 572 -5.32 14.20 1.59
N ARG A 573 -5.77 13.66 2.73
CA ARG A 573 -6.28 12.29 2.84
C ARG A 573 -7.57 12.07 2.08
N LEU A 574 -8.55 12.94 2.28
CA LEU A 574 -9.84 12.83 1.60
C LEU A 574 -9.66 12.96 0.10
N LEU A 575 -8.86 13.92 -0.36
CA LEU A 575 -8.53 14.09 -1.76
C LEU A 575 -7.82 12.85 -2.32
N GLY A 576 -6.78 12.34 -1.63
CA GLY A 576 -6.06 11.15 -2.04
C GLY A 576 -6.97 9.92 -2.19
N LYS A 577 -7.87 9.68 -1.24
CA LYS A 577 -8.84 8.58 -1.30
C LYS A 577 -9.85 8.74 -2.43
N THR A 578 -10.40 9.94 -2.60
CA THR A 578 -11.37 10.23 -3.67
C THR A 578 -10.73 10.03 -5.04
N ILE A 579 -9.50 10.52 -5.24
CA ILE A 579 -8.75 10.30 -6.47
C ILE A 579 -8.46 8.81 -6.66
N ALA A 580 -8.13 8.04 -5.62
CA ALA A 580 -7.89 6.60 -5.74
C ALA A 580 -9.14 5.83 -6.21
N ILE A 581 -10.32 6.16 -5.64
CA ILE A 581 -11.60 5.59 -6.07
C ILE A 581 -11.88 5.97 -7.53
N ALA A 582 -11.75 7.25 -7.87
CA ALA A 582 -11.95 7.72 -9.24
C ALA A 582 -10.96 7.07 -10.23
N ASN A 583 -9.70 6.88 -9.84
CA ASN A 583 -8.67 6.26 -10.67
C ASN A 583 -8.90 4.75 -10.84
N THR A 584 -9.44 4.07 -9.82
CA THR A 584 -9.88 2.67 -9.93
C THR A 584 -11.02 2.55 -10.95
N ILE A 585 -12.02 3.43 -10.85
CA ILE A 585 -13.13 3.48 -11.82
C ILE A 585 -12.59 3.79 -13.21
N TRP A 586 -11.66 4.74 -13.34
CA TRP A 586 -11.03 5.08 -14.62
C TRP A 586 -10.30 3.88 -15.24
N LEU A 587 -9.54 3.12 -14.45
CA LEU A 587 -8.84 1.92 -14.91
C LEU A 587 -9.81 0.86 -15.48
N LEU A 588 -10.93 0.64 -14.79
CA LEU A 588 -11.97 -0.28 -15.26
C LEU A 588 -12.68 0.25 -16.51
N LEU A 589 -13.04 1.54 -16.51
CA LEU A 589 -13.72 2.17 -17.64
C LEU A 589 -12.83 2.18 -18.89
N THR A 590 -11.54 2.54 -18.78
CA THR A 590 -10.65 2.53 -19.96
C THR A 590 -10.49 1.13 -20.52
N ALA A 591 -10.43 0.09 -19.68
CA ALA A 591 -10.40 -1.30 -20.14
C ALA A 591 -11.70 -1.67 -20.90
N LEU A 592 -12.87 -1.34 -20.35
CA LEU A 592 -14.16 -1.61 -21.00
C LEU A 592 -14.37 -0.81 -22.30
N LEU A 593 -13.96 0.46 -22.32
CA LEU A 593 -14.06 1.32 -23.51
C LEU A 593 -13.15 0.83 -24.65
N GLN A 594 -12.02 0.19 -24.32
CA GLN A 594 -11.16 -0.44 -25.32
C GLN A 594 -11.83 -1.66 -25.97
N TYR A 595 -12.53 -2.50 -25.19
CA TYR A 595 -13.13 -3.73 -25.70
C TYR A 595 -14.49 -3.54 -26.37
N THR A 596 -15.14 -2.41 -26.13
CA THR A 596 -16.45 -2.07 -26.74
C THR A 596 -16.32 -1.37 -28.11
N GLY A 597 -15.10 -1.16 -28.60
CA GLY A 597 -14.84 -0.48 -29.87
C GLY A 597 -14.99 1.05 -29.82
N VAL A 598 -15.22 1.64 -28.64
CA VAL A 598 -15.35 3.11 -28.51
C VAL A 598 -14.06 3.83 -28.95
N TYR A 599 -12.91 3.19 -28.74
CA TYR A 599 -11.60 3.71 -29.16
C TYR A 599 -11.30 3.48 -30.66
N ASP A 600 -12.26 2.99 -31.43
CA ASP A 600 -12.13 2.78 -32.89
C ASP A 600 -12.76 3.89 -33.74
N ARG A 601 -13.16 5.01 -33.13
CA ARG A 601 -13.58 6.22 -33.85
C ARG A 601 -12.39 6.99 -34.41
N CYS A 602 -12.61 7.79 -35.47
CA CYS A 602 -11.61 8.71 -36.03
C CYS A 602 -10.84 9.51 -34.95
N TYR A 603 -11.55 10.00 -33.92
CA TYR A 603 -10.94 10.70 -32.78
C TYR A 603 -9.81 9.91 -32.10
N CYS A 604 -10.08 8.67 -31.69
CA CYS A 604 -9.12 7.84 -30.96
C CYS A 604 -8.18 7.07 -31.89
N ARG A 605 -8.59 6.77 -33.14
CA ARG A 605 -7.73 6.18 -34.17
C ARG A 605 -6.69 7.16 -34.68
N GLY A 606 -7.07 8.42 -34.81
CA GLY A 606 -6.26 9.48 -35.40
C GLY A 606 -5.33 10.19 -34.41
N ASN A 607 -5.21 9.71 -33.17
CA ASN A 607 -4.47 10.36 -32.08
C ASN A 607 -4.82 11.85 -31.88
N GLN A 608 -6.09 12.23 -32.10
CA GLN A 608 -6.52 13.63 -32.02
C GLN A 608 -6.26 14.26 -30.64
N THR A 609 -6.35 13.46 -29.58
CA THR A 609 -6.12 13.91 -28.19
C THR A 609 -4.76 14.58 -28.02
N GLY A 610 -3.70 14.06 -28.64
CA GLY A 610 -2.35 14.60 -28.55
C GLY A 610 -1.93 15.46 -29.74
N LEU A 611 -2.37 15.11 -30.95
CA LEU A 611 -1.91 15.73 -32.20
C LEU A 611 -2.86 16.84 -32.70
N GLY A 612 -4.07 16.94 -32.18
CA GLY A 612 -5.09 17.87 -32.65
C GLY A 612 -5.66 17.50 -34.02
N LEU A 613 -6.51 18.38 -34.58
CA LEU A 613 -7.14 18.19 -35.89
C LEU A 613 -6.15 18.29 -37.05
N ASP A 614 -5.14 19.17 -36.94
CA ASP A 614 -4.27 19.49 -38.09
C ASP A 614 -3.16 18.45 -38.33
N ARG A 615 -2.74 17.75 -37.27
CA ARG A 615 -1.64 16.77 -37.30
C ARG A 615 -2.09 15.34 -36.95
N GLY A 616 -3.33 15.15 -36.51
CA GLY A 616 -3.91 13.83 -36.30
C GLY A 616 -4.06 13.08 -37.62
N TRP A 617 -3.80 11.77 -37.59
CA TRP A 617 -3.76 10.94 -38.78
C TRP A 617 -4.04 9.48 -38.43
N LEU A 618 -4.55 8.71 -39.39
CA LEU A 618 -4.81 7.28 -39.22
C LEU A 618 -4.16 6.42 -40.30
N VAL A 619 -3.82 5.18 -39.95
CA VAL A 619 -3.30 4.17 -40.88
C VAL A 619 -4.46 3.51 -41.62
N LEU A 620 -4.35 3.44 -42.95
CA LEU A 620 -5.34 2.78 -43.84
C LEU A 620 -4.68 1.87 -44.88
N PHE A 621 -3.55 2.28 -45.44
CA PHE A 621 -3.03 1.70 -46.69
C PHE A 621 -1.94 0.65 -46.51
N LYS A 622 -1.78 0.12 -45.29
CA LYS A 622 -0.73 -0.83 -44.95
C LYS A 622 -1.29 -2.17 -44.51
N THR A 623 -0.64 -3.23 -44.93
CA THR A 623 -1.02 -4.62 -44.62
C THR A 623 -0.67 -4.98 -43.18
N ALA A 624 -1.31 -6.02 -42.62
CA ALA A 624 -1.03 -6.49 -41.27
C ALA A 624 0.45 -6.86 -41.07
N ASP A 625 1.08 -7.46 -42.09
CA ASP A 625 2.50 -7.83 -42.06
C ASP A 625 3.41 -6.60 -41.97
N GLU A 626 3.16 -5.56 -42.78
CA GLU A 626 3.92 -4.31 -42.74
C GLU A 626 3.76 -3.56 -41.40
N LEU A 627 2.54 -3.53 -40.85
CA LEU A 627 2.31 -2.99 -39.49
C LEU A 627 3.03 -3.84 -38.44
N GLY A 628 3.04 -5.16 -38.64
CA GLY A 628 3.72 -6.12 -37.79
C GLY A 628 5.20 -5.82 -37.65
N ASP A 629 5.91 -5.67 -38.78
CA ASP A 629 7.34 -5.39 -38.78
C ASP A 629 7.68 -4.06 -38.09
N TYR A 630 6.83 -3.05 -38.25
CA TYR A 630 7.02 -1.75 -37.61
C TYR A 630 6.79 -1.78 -36.09
N THR A 631 5.76 -2.50 -35.64
CA THR A 631 5.32 -2.51 -34.23
C THR A 631 6.03 -3.57 -33.38
N THR A 632 6.63 -4.59 -33.98
CA THR A 632 7.27 -5.71 -33.28
C THR A 632 8.35 -5.26 -32.29
N SER A 633 9.21 -4.31 -32.68
CA SER A 633 10.32 -3.85 -31.84
C SER A 633 9.83 -3.09 -30.58
N PRO A 634 8.96 -2.07 -30.69
CA PRO A 634 8.35 -1.43 -29.52
C PRO A 634 7.57 -2.39 -28.61
N TRP A 635 6.84 -3.34 -29.20
CA TRP A 635 6.09 -4.34 -28.42
C TRP A 635 7.01 -5.27 -27.65
N ALA A 636 8.06 -5.78 -28.31
CA ALA A 636 9.07 -6.62 -27.67
C ALA A 636 9.78 -5.88 -26.53
N GLY A 637 10.13 -4.61 -26.75
CA GLY A 637 10.72 -3.75 -25.72
C GLY A 637 9.80 -3.57 -24.51
N GLY A 638 8.51 -3.29 -24.74
CA GLY A 638 7.51 -3.15 -23.67
C GLY A 638 7.32 -4.45 -22.87
N VAL A 639 7.19 -5.59 -23.56
CA VAL A 639 7.06 -6.90 -22.91
C VAL A 639 8.30 -7.24 -22.09
N ALA A 640 9.50 -7.09 -22.68
CA ALA A 640 10.76 -7.35 -21.98
C ALA A 640 10.92 -6.48 -20.73
N MET A 641 10.63 -5.17 -20.84
CA MET A 641 10.69 -4.25 -19.70
C MET A 641 9.73 -4.68 -18.58
N SER A 642 8.53 -5.15 -18.92
CA SER A 642 7.53 -5.58 -17.95
C SER A 642 7.94 -6.85 -17.20
N ILE A 643 8.51 -7.83 -17.92
CA ILE A 643 9.06 -9.06 -17.32
C ILE A 643 10.19 -8.69 -16.37
N VAL A 644 11.14 -7.86 -16.82
CA VAL A 644 12.28 -7.38 -16.02
C VAL A 644 11.79 -6.75 -14.72
N VAL A 645 10.84 -5.82 -14.80
CA VAL A 645 10.27 -5.15 -13.62
C VAL A 645 9.63 -6.18 -12.68
N CYS A 646 8.79 -7.09 -13.18
CA CYS A 646 8.14 -8.10 -12.33
C CYS A 646 9.16 -9.01 -11.62
N VAL A 647 10.18 -9.47 -12.35
CA VAL A 647 11.23 -10.33 -11.81
C VAL A 647 12.05 -9.59 -10.75
N PHE A 648 12.56 -8.39 -11.06
CA PHE A 648 13.35 -7.60 -10.11
C PHE A 648 12.55 -7.22 -8.86
N SER A 649 11.30 -6.82 -9.01
CA SER A 649 10.43 -6.49 -7.89
C SER A 649 10.15 -7.71 -7.01
N TYR A 650 9.84 -8.87 -7.61
CA TYR A 650 9.65 -10.09 -6.84
C TYR A 650 10.93 -10.54 -6.13
N LEU A 651 12.09 -10.50 -6.81
CA LEU A 651 13.37 -10.83 -6.19
C LEU A 651 13.68 -9.91 -5.02
N PHE A 652 13.43 -8.60 -5.14
CA PHE A 652 13.59 -7.65 -4.06
C PHE A 652 12.66 -7.99 -2.87
N PHE A 653 11.37 -8.25 -3.11
CA PHE A 653 10.43 -8.59 -2.04
C PHE A 653 10.79 -9.92 -1.36
N TRP A 654 11.19 -10.92 -2.15
CA TRP A 654 11.59 -12.23 -1.65
C TRP A 654 12.86 -12.16 -0.81
N LEU A 655 13.92 -11.48 -1.30
CA LEU A 655 15.17 -11.29 -0.56
C LEU A 655 14.96 -10.52 0.75
N GLY A 656 14.15 -9.46 0.71
CA GLY A 656 13.82 -8.67 1.90
C GLY A 656 13.00 -9.44 2.94
N SER A 657 12.17 -10.38 2.49
CA SER A 657 11.29 -11.19 3.35
C SER A 657 11.93 -12.51 3.82
N ARG A 658 13.06 -12.93 3.22
CA ARG A 658 13.69 -14.21 3.50
C ARG A 658 14.13 -14.30 4.97
N ARG A 659 13.63 -15.31 5.70
CA ARG A 659 14.10 -15.69 7.04
C ARG A 659 15.58 -16.09 6.96
N SER A 660 16.38 -15.72 7.95
CA SER A 660 17.80 -16.07 7.93
C SER A 660 17.88 -17.59 8.13
N PRO A 661 18.71 -18.34 7.39
CA PRO A 661 18.85 -19.78 7.56
C PRO A 661 19.22 -20.20 8.99
N LYS A 662 19.71 -19.26 9.81
CA LYS A 662 20.06 -19.46 11.23
C LYS A 662 18.85 -19.41 12.19
N GLU A 663 17.63 -19.27 11.68
CA GLU A 663 16.38 -19.12 12.46
C GLU A 663 15.45 -20.35 12.41
N VAL A 664 15.83 -21.43 11.71
CA VAL A 664 15.09 -22.71 11.67
C VAL A 664 15.70 -23.72 12.62
#